data_AF-U2QC46-F1
#
_entry.id   AF-U2QC46-F1
#
_cell.length_a   1.000
_cell.length_b   1.000
_cell.length_c   1.000
_cell.angle_alpha   90.00
_cell.angle_beta   90.00
_cell.angle_gamma   90.00
#
_symmetry.space_group_name_H-M   'P 1'
#
loop_
_entity.id
_entity.type
_entity.pdbx_description
1 polymer ?
#
loop_
_entity_poly.entity_id
_entity_poly.type
_entity_poly.pdbx_seq_one_letter_code
_entity_poly.pdbx_strand_id
1 'polypeptide(L)'
;MTNDIQVKEYSNLLNTYQFAEDIITKNYLSNLSKYEVQEIPDGLNDFNISDFSRIYKFEKIVSDKNESMLEKMVTVLTAAYTIQATVVMFIRGCGNLTKYYLGIIDKKSNSVKTKSMTFENSLKGNFPGIVTKNLDSTSIQNMVEDITGQNYIVSISGISSIRNEEKHDIQKYVQGIEHLADSLIGRYYDLVVIADAVTNEEIQTTRLGYENLYSSLSSLQSTTYSFNETDGVSLTESETKGITDTLGESISLSQSTSISNGWSTSKKGTANKIGAVAGAALDIGATVAKASIMATTMEGAIAAGATIAAATSAATVAAASAPIVIGLGAAAMAAKTLGDTFAETNTTSETETTQTGETKTTQSSKSVNTSSTSSKGITTSKGKTLQYSSENKNVKNLLERAEGQIKRLEKCEGYGAFNYATYVFTNDFETNAIVANIYNALMRGDNSFLQSSYINSWRKGDNNFVEVQKYLKVLSHPVFIKNNVGVTPATISDSYEVAVSLGLPKKSINGLPVVESATFGRNIFKLENGNSNNEIELGNIYHMGKDEGTKVNLDLKSLAMHSFITGSTGSGKSNSVYQLLRELKRKNVKFMVIEPAKGEYKYVFGNDAKVYGTNPYYAEQFKINPFKFPKKIHVLEHIDRLVEIFNVCWPMYAAMPAVLKEAVERSYESIGWNFATSENDFGIDLYPTFEDLLEELSNVIMESEYSQEVKDNYIGSLSTRIRSLTNGIYGEIFLGEEIGDKKLFDENVVIDLSRVGSMETKSLIMGILVMRLQEYRMTSGDMNAELRHVTVLEEAHNLLKRTSTEQSSEGSNLLGKAVEMLSNIIAEVRTYGEGFIIADQAPGLLDMSVIRNTNTKIIMRLPDESDRNLVGKATNLNEEQIKELAKLPTGVAAVYQNNWIEPILVKIKYEKTEEKYDYKPEKAVINKSNSEVIKHILTKIKVGDLGITKYEFKELLLETTLSSRQKTKVLEIINNNTRNYTNVIYDLIMNRKKEKYIEKAKNINEFKEIILQGFLLERDEVNEIVRYILQEQIQKFNRPENYLEKWDELIERGMV
;
A
#
# COMPACT_ATOMS: atom_id res chain seq x y z
N MET A 1 -47.25 50.91 49.40
CA MET A 1 -46.20 49.89 49.62
C MET A 1 -46.11 48.84 48.50
N THR A 2 -47.02 48.82 47.53
CA THR A 2 -47.07 47.80 46.46
C THR A 2 -46.17 48.07 45.25
N ASN A 3 -45.77 49.32 44.99
CA ASN A 3 -44.89 49.66 43.85
C ASN A 3 -43.39 49.39 44.10
N ASP A 4 -42.89 49.49 45.33
CA ASP A 4 -41.45 49.30 45.60
C ASP A 4 -41.00 47.84 45.60
N ILE A 5 -41.91 46.89 45.84
CA ILE A 5 -41.63 45.45 45.84
C ILE A 5 -41.49 44.93 44.39
N GLN A 6 -42.38 45.37 43.48
CA GLN A 6 -42.32 45.00 42.06
C GLN A 6 -41.08 45.57 41.34
N VAL A 7 -40.62 46.77 41.70
CA VAL A 7 -39.42 47.38 41.11
C VAL A 7 -38.13 46.66 41.53
N LYS A 8 -38.05 46.17 42.78
CA LYS A 8 -36.92 45.37 43.27
C LYS A 8 -36.84 44.01 42.59
N GLU A 9 -37.96 43.30 42.42
CA GLU A 9 -38.00 42.01 41.70
C GLU A 9 -37.63 42.17 40.22
N TYR A 10 -38.10 43.22 39.55
CA TYR A 10 -37.75 43.51 38.15
C TYR A 10 -36.27 43.83 37.96
N SER A 11 -35.66 44.58 38.89
CA SER A 11 -34.22 44.91 38.84
C SER A 11 -33.33 43.68 39.07
N ASN A 12 -33.70 42.78 39.99
CA ASN A 12 -33.02 41.50 40.18
C ASN A 12 -33.17 40.59 38.96
N LEU A 13 -34.34 40.60 38.32
CA LEU A 13 -34.60 39.89 37.08
C LEU A 13 -33.75 40.35 35.91
N LEU A 14 -33.58 41.67 35.77
CA LEU A 14 -32.72 42.26 34.73
C LEU A 14 -31.24 41.95 34.96
N ASN A 15 -30.78 41.94 36.22
CA ASN A 15 -29.41 41.55 36.58
C ASN A 15 -29.16 40.06 36.30
N THR A 16 -30.10 39.18 36.64
CA THR A 16 -30.03 37.74 36.32
C THR A 16 -29.99 37.51 34.80
N TYR A 17 -30.79 38.27 34.05
CA TYR A 17 -30.77 38.23 32.59
C TYR A 17 -29.41 38.66 32.02
N GLN A 18 -28.86 39.79 32.46
CA GLN A 18 -27.56 40.28 31.97
C GLN A 18 -26.40 39.32 32.33
N PHE A 19 -26.44 38.74 33.52
CA PHE A 19 -25.46 37.74 33.95
C PHE A 19 -25.55 36.46 33.12
N ALA A 20 -26.77 35.95 32.90
CA ALA A 20 -26.99 34.78 32.06
C ALA A 20 -26.60 35.03 30.60
N GLU A 21 -26.92 36.20 30.05
CA GLU A 21 -26.51 36.62 28.72
C GLU A 21 -24.97 36.61 28.60
N ASP A 22 -24.25 37.24 29.53
CA ASP A 22 -22.79 37.32 29.50
C ASP A 22 -22.10 35.94 29.61
N ILE A 23 -22.64 35.02 30.42
CA ILE A 23 -22.11 33.64 30.56
C ILE A 23 -22.44 32.78 29.34
N ILE A 24 -23.70 32.78 28.89
CA ILE A 24 -24.15 31.94 27.76
C ILE A 24 -23.46 32.37 26.47
N THR A 25 -23.31 33.68 26.26
CA THR A 25 -22.64 34.23 25.07
C THR A 25 -21.13 34.33 25.20
N LYS A 26 -20.60 34.17 26.42
CA LYS A 26 -19.19 34.36 26.80
C LYS A 26 -18.61 35.70 26.32
N ASN A 27 -19.40 36.77 26.41
CA ASN A 27 -18.98 38.11 25.98
C ASN A 27 -17.74 38.62 26.74
N TYR A 28 -17.45 38.08 27.93
CA TYR A 28 -16.22 38.37 28.66
C TYR A 28 -14.94 38.08 27.86
N LEU A 29 -14.95 37.12 26.93
CA LEU A 29 -13.81 36.77 26.09
C LEU A 29 -13.34 37.94 25.21
N SER A 30 -14.22 38.88 24.86
CA SER A 30 -13.88 40.06 24.06
C SER A 30 -13.06 41.12 24.80
N ASN A 31 -13.01 41.05 26.14
CA ASN A 31 -12.42 42.07 27.00
C ASN A 31 -11.34 41.51 27.95
N LEU A 32 -10.80 40.31 27.71
CA LEU A 32 -9.80 39.71 28.60
C LEU A 32 -8.55 40.58 28.77
N SER A 33 -8.14 41.28 27.72
CA SER A 33 -7.01 42.23 27.78
C SER A 33 -7.20 43.37 28.80
N LYS A 34 -8.44 43.69 29.18
CA LYS A 34 -8.79 44.76 30.13
C LYS A 34 -8.93 44.29 31.57
N TYR A 35 -9.06 43.00 31.82
CA TYR A 35 -9.20 42.46 33.18
C TYR A 35 -7.83 42.27 33.82
N GLU A 36 -7.77 42.38 35.15
CA GLU A 36 -6.55 42.10 35.90
C GLU A 36 -6.28 40.59 35.91
N VAL A 37 -5.02 40.20 35.73
CA VAL A 37 -4.59 38.81 35.77
C VAL A 37 -4.33 38.41 37.21
N GLN A 38 -4.91 37.29 37.65
CA GLN A 38 -4.63 36.73 38.96
C GLN A 38 -3.15 36.33 39.06
N GLU A 39 -2.50 36.57 40.19
CA GLU A 39 -1.13 36.10 40.39
C GLU A 39 -1.05 34.57 40.26
N ILE A 40 0.01 34.09 39.60
CA ILE A 40 0.20 32.65 39.41
C ILE A 40 0.35 31.95 40.78
N PRO A 41 -0.38 30.86 41.05
CA PRO A 41 -0.24 30.15 42.32
C PRO A 41 1.20 29.65 42.53
N ASP A 42 1.73 29.75 43.76
CA ASP A 42 3.12 29.39 44.08
C ASP A 42 3.50 27.97 43.60
N GLY A 43 2.60 26.99 43.78
CA GLY A 43 2.84 25.61 43.33
C GLY A 43 2.93 25.42 41.80
N LEU A 44 2.40 26.36 41.01
CA LEU A 44 2.55 26.41 39.55
C LEU A 44 3.78 27.22 39.13
N ASN A 45 4.22 28.19 39.93
CA ASN A 45 5.36 29.06 39.63
C ASN A 45 6.70 28.29 39.72
N ASP A 46 6.81 27.34 40.64
CA ASP A 46 7.99 26.47 40.81
C ASP A 46 7.96 25.22 39.90
N PHE A 47 6.97 25.10 39.02
CA PHE A 47 6.76 23.92 38.19
C PHE A 47 7.78 23.83 37.05
N ASN A 48 8.73 22.89 37.12
CA ASN A 48 9.67 22.66 36.03
C ASN A 48 9.06 21.88 34.87
N ILE A 49 8.64 22.58 33.82
CA ILE A 49 7.95 21.99 32.67
C ILE A 49 8.70 20.80 32.04
N SER A 50 10.04 20.79 32.06
CA SER A 50 10.82 19.72 31.44
C SER A 50 10.68 18.36 32.14
N ASP A 51 10.36 18.37 33.44
CA ASP A 51 10.31 17.16 34.26
C ASP A 51 8.93 16.50 34.17
N PHE A 52 7.89 17.29 33.86
CA PHE A 52 6.50 16.86 33.79
C PHE A 52 5.94 16.81 32.37
N SER A 53 6.76 17.06 31.34
CA SER A 53 6.32 17.04 29.95
C SER A 53 7.09 16.02 29.09
N ARG A 54 6.42 15.55 28.04
CA ARG A 54 7.02 14.78 26.96
C ARG A 54 6.54 15.34 25.64
N ILE A 55 7.48 15.86 24.86
CA ILE A 55 7.22 16.55 23.60
C ILE A 55 7.96 15.86 22.47
N TYR A 56 7.22 15.57 21.40
CA TYR A 56 7.69 14.88 20.22
C TYR A 56 7.71 15.85 19.05
N LYS A 57 8.88 16.05 18.43
CA LYS A 57 8.99 16.71 17.14
C LYS A 57 8.55 15.73 16.05
N PHE A 58 7.67 16.15 15.16
CA PHE A 58 7.30 15.35 14.00
C PHE A 58 8.34 15.55 12.90
N GLU A 59 8.87 14.45 12.37
CA GLU A 59 9.84 14.45 11.26
C GLU A 59 9.25 13.91 9.97
N LYS A 60 8.22 13.07 10.05
CA LYS A 60 7.45 12.56 8.93
C LYS A 60 6.08 12.09 9.40
N ILE A 61 5.04 12.42 8.65
CA ILE A 61 3.70 11.86 8.82
C ILE A 61 3.41 10.91 7.65
N VAL A 62 2.79 9.77 7.94
CA VAL A 62 2.28 8.85 6.93
C VAL A 62 0.76 8.85 7.00
N SER A 63 0.11 8.98 5.84
CA SER A 63 -1.34 9.02 5.72
C SER A 63 -1.85 7.94 4.76
N ASP A 64 -2.91 7.25 5.14
CA ASP A 64 -3.73 6.44 4.22
C ASP A 64 -4.87 7.32 3.71
N LYS A 65 -5.10 7.33 2.39
CA LYS A 65 -6.19 8.10 1.77
C LYS A 65 -7.58 7.61 2.17
N ASN A 66 -7.70 6.34 2.52
CA ASN A 66 -8.98 5.73 2.84
C ASN A 66 -9.42 5.99 4.29
N GLU A 67 -8.54 6.57 5.12
CA GLU A 67 -8.79 6.77 6.55
C GLU A 67 -8.82 8.25 6.94
N SER A 68 -9.64 8.61 7.92
CA SER A 68 -9.75 9.98 8.42
C SER A 68 -8.65 10.30 9.44
N MET A 69 -7.74 11.22 9.09
CA MET A 69 -6.72 11.71 10.04
C MET A 69 -7.34 12.40 11.27
N LEU A 70 -8.53 12.99 11.11
CA LEU A 70 -9.24 13.63 12.21
C LEU A 70 -9.68 12.60 13.25
N GLU A 71 -10.35 11.54 12.83
CA GLU A 71 -10.85 10.47 13.73
C GLU A 71 -9.69 9.76 14.46
N LYS A 72 -8.59 9.56 13.75
CA LYS A 72 -7.34 9.06 14.33
C LYS A 72 -6.80 9.98 15.43
N MET A 73 -6.80 11.30 15.19
CA MET A 73 -6.36 12.27 16.20
C MET A 73 -7.33 12.35 17.37
N VAL A 74 -8.65 12.25 17.14
CA VAL A 74 -9.67 12.15 18.21
C VAL A 74 -9.36 10.96 19.12
N THR A 75 -9.04 9.80 18.54
CA THR A 75 -8.65 8.60 19.32
C THR A 75 -7.41 8.84 20.18
N VAL A 76 -6.41 9.56 19.65
CA VAL A 76 -5.20 9.95 20.40
C VAL A 76 -5.54 10.91 21.54
N LEU A 77 -6.43 11.88 21.30
CA LEU A 77 -6.89 12.83 22.31
C LEU A 77 -7.72 12.15 23.40
N THR A 78 -8.65 11.26 23.06
CA THR A 78 -9.43 10.49 24.05
C THR A 78 -8.51 9.64 24.93
N ALA A 79 -7.42 9.09 24.38
CA ALA A 79 -6.40 8.41 25.19
C ALA A 79 -5.69 9.36 26.16
N ALA A 80 -5.36 10.59 25.73
CA ALA A 80 -4.78 11.63 26.58
C ALA A 80 -5.75 12.11 27.68
N TYR A 81 -7.04 12.22 27.35
CA TYR A 81 -8.12 12.54 28.28
C TYR A 81 -8.24 11.49 29.39
N THR A 82 -8.23 10.20 29.00
CA THR A 82 -8.37 9.07 29.93
C THR A 82 -7.26 9.03 30.97
N ILE A 83 -6.02 9.38 30.57
CA ILE A 83 -4.87 9.47 31.48
C ILE A 83 -4.77 10.85 32.18
N GLN A 84 -5.77 11.72 32.01
CA GLN A 84 -5.82 13.09 32.54
C GLN A 84 -4.53 13.87 32.28
N ALA A 85 -4.07 13.89 31.03
CA ALA A 85 -2.91 14.64 30.61
C ALA A 85 -3.32 15.88 29.81
N THR A 86 -2.63 17.00 30.03
CA THR A 86 -2.73 18.17 29.16
C THR A 86 -2.07 17.86 27.84
N VAL A 87 -2.74 18.11 26.72
CA VAL A 87 -2.15 18.00 25.39
C VAL A 87 -1.65 19.36 24.95
N VAL A 88 -0.42 19.41 24.44
CA VAL A 88 0.18 20.63 23.89
C VAL A 88 0.72 20.40 22.50
N MET A 89 0.54 21.40 21.64
CA MET A 89 1.08 21.39 20.29
C MET A 89 1.78 22.71 20.01
N PHE A 90 2.91 22.62 19.29
CA PHE A 90 3.69 23.77 18.88
C PHE A 90 3.87 23.76 17.37
N ILE A 91 3.57 24.89 16.73
CA ILE A 91 3.91 25.15 15.32
C ILE A 91 4.86 26.34 15.31
N ARG A 92 6.10 26.08 14.92
CA ARG A 92 7.19 27.06 14.95
C ARG A 92 7.61 27.41 13.53
N GLY A 93 7.34 28.64 13.09
CA GLY A 93 7.86 29.22 11.86
C GLY A 93 9.27 29.75 12.08
N CYS A 94 10.26 29.17 11.41
CA CYS A 94 11.66 29.56 11.47
C CYS A 94 12.10 30.15 10.12
N GLY A 95 11.49 31.26 9.71
CA GLY A 95 11.71 31.83 8.38
C GLY A 95 10.99 31.02 7.31
N ASN A 96 11.73 30.25 6.50
CA ASN A 96 11.12 29.45 5.42
C ASN A 96 10.68 28.05 5.84
N LEU A 97 11.02 27.62 7.05
CA LEU A 97 10.79 26.26 7.53
C LEU A 97 9.81 26.26 8.72
N THR A 98 8.81 25.39 8.68
CA THR A 98 7.83 25.20 9.75
C THR A 98 8.10 23.88 10.45
N LYS A 99 8.25 23.93 11.78
CA LYS A 99 8.45 22.74 12.63
C LYS A 99 7.18 22.47 13.43
N TYR A 100 6.81 21.21 13.55
CA TYR A 100 5.61 20.77 14.24
C TYR A 100 5.96 19.86 15.42
N TYR A 101 5.34 20.09 16.56
CA TYR A 101 5.55 19.34 17.79
C TYR A 101 4.22 19.02 18.44
N LEU A 102 4.12 17.84 19.04
CA LEU A 102 2.97 17.41 19.83
C LEU A 102 3.47 16.72 21.10
N GLY A 103 2.83 16.97 22.22
CA GLY A 103 3.24 16.40 23.49
C GLY A 103 2.16 16.41 24.54
N ILE A 104 2.51 15.86 25.70
CA ILE A 104 1.66 15.87 26.89
C ILE A 104 2.38 16.45 28.10
N ILE A 105 1.61 16.96 29.05
CA ILE A 105 2.08 17.46 30.35
C ILE A 105 1.24 16.81 31.46
N ASP A 106 1.90 16.31 32.49
CA ASP A 106 1.23 15.83 33.70
C ASP A 106 1.32 16.87 34.83
N LYS A 107 0.34 17.77 34.88
CA LYS A 107 0.27 18.83 35.90
C LYS A 107 -0.13 18.33 37.29
N LYS A 108 -0.62 17.08 37.42
CA LYS A 108 -1.27 16.59 38.66
C LYS A 108 -0.51 15.47 39.39
N SER A 109 0.08 14.51 38.67
CA SER A 109 0.44 13.21 39.28
C SER A 109 1.91 12.77 39.18
N ASN A 110 2.83 13.65 38.75
CA ASN A 110 4.27 13.35 38.58
C ASN A 110 4.58 11.99 37.91
N SER A 111 3.71 11.52 37.02
CA SER A 111 3.76 10.20 36.39
C SER A 111 3.89 10.28 34.86
N VAL A 112 4.44 11.39 34.37
CA VAL A 112 4.53 11.72 32.94
C VAL A 112 5.15 10.59 32.12
N LYS A 113 6.11 9.82 32.66
CA LYS A 113 6.75 8.71 31.96
C LYS A 113 5.78 7.60 31.56
N THR A 114 4.86 7.24 32.45
CA THR A 114 3.85 6.20 32.18
C THR A 114 2.77 6.75 31.27
N LYS A 115 2.28 7.97 31.56
CA LYS A 115 1.29 8.66 30.73
C LYS A 115 1.77 8.85 29.28
N SER A 116 3.04 9.20 29.10
CA SER A 116 3.62 9.43 27.77
C SER A 116 3.71 8.16 26.95
N MET A 117 3.96 7.01 27.59
CA MET A 117 3.99 5.73 26.89
C MET A 117 2.61 5.37 26.32
N THR A 118 1.54 5.59 27.08
CA THR A 118 0.16 5.40 26.59
C THR A 118 -0.17 6.34 25.44
N PHE A 119 0.16 7.63 25.57
CA PHE A 119 -0.05 8.62 24.52
C PHE A 119 0.74 8.29 23.24
N GLU A 120 2.03 7.97 23.38
CA GLU A 120 2.90 7.64 22.25
C GLU A 120 2.47 6.36 21.53
N ASN A 121 2.06 5.32 22.28
CA ASN A 121 1.53 4.09 21.70
C ASN A 121 0.20 4.35 20.96
N SER A 122 -0.68 5.18 21.52
CA SER A 122 -1.91 5.59 20.83
C SER A 122 -1.61 6.36 19.54
N LEU A 123 -0.66 7.30 19.60
CA LEU A 123 -0.21 8.07 18.44
C LEU A 123 0.38 7.18 17.34
N LYS A 124 1.30 6.28 17.69
CA LYS A 124 1.93 5.33 16.74
C LYS A 124 0.96 4.28 16.22
N GLY A 125 -0.02 3.87 17.02
CA GLY A 125 -1.06 2.91 16.62
C GLY A 125 -2.04 3.51 15.60
N ASN A 126 -2.46 4.76 15.80
CA ASN A 126 -3.38 5.46 14.90
C ASN A 126 -2.68 6.02 13.65
N PHE A 127 -1.41 6.42 13.76
CA PHE A 127 -0.58 6.89 12.64
C PHE A 127 0.62 5.96 12.41
N PRO A 128 0.40 4.74 11.89
CA PRO A 128 1.50 3.85 11.55
C PRO A 128 2.46 4.54 10.59
N GLY A 129 3.77 4.40 10.83
CA GLY A 129 4.79 5.06 10.01
C GLY A 129 5.14 6.50 10.39
N ILE A 130 4.45 7.10 11.38
CA ILE A 130 4.84 8.40 11.92
C ILE A 130 6.27 8.33 12.49
N VAL A 131 7.11 9.28 12.09
CA VAL A 131 8.48 9.41 12.60
C VAL A 131 8.52 10.61 13.54
N THR A 132 8.84 10.34 14.80
CA THR A 132 8.90 11.35 15.85
C THR A 132 10.26 11.31 16.55
N LYS A 133 10.74 12.50 16.93
CA LYS A 133 11.93 12.67 17.77
C LYS A 133 11.50 13.21 19.13
N ASN A 134 11.71 12.42 20.19
CA ASN A 134 11.48 12.87 21.56
C ASN A 134 12.54 13.92 21.94
N LEU A 135 12.11 15.03 22.53
CA LEU A 135 13.00 16.09 22.99
C LEU A 135 13.53 15.78 24.39
N ASP A 136 14.80 16.10 24.64
CA ASP A 136 15.37 16.06 25.98
C ASP A 136 14.88 17.25 26.84
N SER A 137 15.05 17.14 28.15
CA SER A 137 14.58 18.14 29.12
C SER A 137 15.13 19.54 28.84
N THR A 138 16.41 19.64 28.49
CA THR A 138 17.06 20.92 28.16
C THR A 138 16.48 21.55 26.88
N SER A 139 16.22 20.75 25.86
CA SER A 139 15.60 21.21 24.61
C SER A 139 14.18 21.70 24.82
N ILE A 140 13.41 21.03 25.69
CA ILE A 140 12.06 21.47 26.06
C ILE A 140 12.12 22.81 26.78
N GLN A 141 12.97 22.93 27.80
CA GLN A 141 13.11 24.17 28.58
C GLN A 141 13.53 25.33 27.69
N ASN A 142 14.58 25.16 26.87
CA ASN A 142 15.04 26.17 25.93
C ASN A 142 13.94 26.55 24.93
N MET A 143 13.16 25.58 24.43
CA MET A 143 12.06 25.85 23.50
C MET A 143 10.97 26.72 24.16
N VAL A 144 10.56 26.39 25.38
CA VAL A 144 9.52 27.15 26.08
C VAL A 144 10.01 28.55 26.47
N GLU A 145 11.26 28.68 26.92
CA GLU A 145 11.87 29.98 27.23
C GLU A 145 12.00 30.87 26.00
N ASP A 146 12.39 30.31 24.85
CA ASP A 146 12.49 31.02 23.57
C ASP A 146 11.12 31.48 23.05
N ILE A 147 10.09 30.64 23.15
CA ILE A 147 8.71 31.00 22.77
C ILE A 147 8.16 32.11 23.67
N THR A 148 8.27 31.92 24.99
CA THR A 148 7.68 32.85 25.96
C THR A 148 8.47 34.14 26.09
N GLY A 149 9.73 34.19 25.69
CA GLY A 149 10.58 35.38 25.71
C GLY A 149 10.22 36.47 24.68
N GLN A 150 9.28 36.20 23.78
CA GLN A 150 8.91 37.10 22.67
C GLN A 150 8.06 38.30 23.13
N ASN A 151 8.02 39.35 22.32
CA ASN A 151 7.48 40.65 22.73
C ASN A 151 5.95 40.76 22.66
N TYR A 152 5.27 39.89 21.90
CA TYR A 152 3.82 39.93 21.70
C TYR A 152 3.21 38.55 21.96
N ILE A 153 2.16 38.52 22.77
CA ILE A 153 1.37 37.32 23.09
C ILE A 153 -0.06 37.58 22.65
N VAL A 154 -0.64 36.68 21.88
CA VAL A 154 -2.07 36.70 21.55
C VAL A 154 -2.73 35.41 22.00
N SER A 155 -3.91 35.48 22.61
CA SER A 155 -4.80 34.34 22.82
C SER A 155 -5.94 34.36 21.83
N ILE A 156 -6.26 33.20 21.27
CA ILE A 156 -7.40 32.96 20.39
C ILE A 156 -8.34 32.01 21.13
N SER A 157 -9.53 32.51 21.43
CA SER A 157 -10.55 31.81 22.21
C SER A 157 -11.77 31.58 21.34
N GLY A 158 -12.18 30.33 21.14
CA GLY A 158 -13.36 30.01 20.34
C GLY A 158 -13.56 28.51 20.16
N ILE A 159 -14.73 28.13 19.64
CA ILE A 159 -15.06 26.75 19.30
C ILE A 159 -14.58 26.48 17.88
N SER A 160 -13.66 25.53 17.75
CA SER A 160 -13.19 25.05 16.46
C SER A 160 -14.16 24.02 15.88
N SER A 161 -14.49 24.14 14.60
CA SER A 161 -15.45 23.24 13.94
C SER A 161 -15.14 23.13 12.46
N ILE A 162 -15.62 22.05 11.84
CA ILE A 162 -15.49 21.81 10.40
C ILE A 162 -16.57 22.62 9.67
N ARG A 163 -16.29 23.07 8.45
CA ARG A 163 -17.29 23.72 7.58
C ARG A 163 -17.99 22.68 6.71
N ASN A 164 -19.30 22.79 6.55
CA ASN A 164 -20.17 21.87 5.82
C ASN A 164 -20.16 20.44 6.38
N GLU A 165 -20.44 20.25 7.68
CA GLU A 165 -20.53 18.93 8.33
C GLU A 165 -21.55 17.99 7.63
N GLU A 166 -22.58 18.52 6.96
CA GLU A 166 -23.65 17.76 6.30
C GLU A 166 -23.27 17.17 4.92
N LYS A 167 -22.17 17.60 4.29
CA LYS A 167 -21.69 16.98 3.04
C LYS A 167 -20.75 15.84 3.42
N HIS A 168 -21.17 14.60 3.17
CA HIS A 168 -20.47 13.31 3.45
C HIS A 168 -19.02 13.17 2.90
N ASP A 169 -18.38 14.22 2.42
CA ASP A 169 -17.05 14.23 1.81
C ASP A 169 -16.02 14.86 2.78
N ILE A 170 -16.04 14.45 4.06
CA ILE A 170 -15.08 14.87 5.10
C ILE A 170 -13.62 14.63 4.65
N GLN A 171 -13.42 13.63 3.77
CA GLN A 171 -12.13 13.33 3.14
C GLN A 171 -11.61 14.50 2.28
N LYS A 172 -12.47 15.27 1.62
CA LYS A 172 -12.12 16.43 0.77
C LYS A 172 -12.07 17.77 1.50
N TYR A 173 -12.08 17.81 2.83
CA TYR A 173 -11.90 19.07 3.53
C TYR A 173 -10.49 19.64 3.31
N VAL A 174 -10.37 20.65 2.43
CA VAL A 174 -9.14 21.36 2.01
C VAL A 174 -9.05 22.74 2.68
N GLN A 175 -8.97 22.78 4.02
CA GLN A 175 -8.47 23.95 4.76
C GLN A 175 -7.72 23.47 5.99
N GLY A 176 -6.44 23.10 5.83
CA GLY A 176 -5.57 22.68 6.92
C GLY A 176 -4.49 23.71 7.26
N ILE A 177 -3.63 23.35 8.21
CA ILE A 177 -2.54 24.19 8.71
C ILE A 177 -1.49 24.51 7.65
N GLU A 178 -1.51 23.83 6.50
CA GLU A 178 -0.61 24.09 5.38
C GLU A 178 -0.81 25.49 4.82
N HIS A 179 -2.05 25.96 4.72
CA HIS A 179 -2.32 27.33 4.29
C HIS A 179 -1.80 28.38 5.28
N LEU A 180 -1.80 28.06 6.58
CA LEU A 180 -1.17 28.92 7.58
C LEU A 180 0.34 28.96 7.35
N ALA A 181 0.99 27.81 7.20
CA ALA A 181 2.43 27.72 6.96
C ALA A 181 2.84 28.44 5.66
N ASP A 182 2.13 28.22 4.56
CA ASP A 182 2.42 28.80 3.25
C ASP A 182 2.23 30.32 3.22
N SER A 183 1.21 30.83 3.93
CA SER A 183 0.95 32.28 4.01
C SER A 183 1.97 33.03 4.87
N LEU A 184 2.75 32.30 5.69
CA LEU A 184 3.69 32.86 6.67
C LEU A 184 5.16 32.56 6.32
N ILE A 185 5.43 32.08 5.11
CA ILE A 185 6.80 31.85 4.63
C ILE A 185 7.64 33.14 4.79
N GLY A 186 8.83 33.00 5.39
CA GLY A 186 9.76 34.08 5.66
C GLY A 186 9.56 34.77 7.01
N ARG A 187 8.53 34.41 7.79
CA ARG A 187 8.23 35.00 9.09
C ARG A 187 8.62 34.08 10.25
N TYR A 188 8.93 34.69 11.40
CA TYR A 188 9.17 33.98 12.66
C TYR A 188 7.94 34.10 13.55
N TYR A 189 7.38 32.95 13.92
CA TYR A 189 6.19 32.90 14.78
C TYR A 189 6.13 31.57 15.52
N ASP A 190 5.52 31.57 16.69
CA ASP A 190 5.26 30.37 17.47
C ASP A 190 3.79 30.31 17.84
N LEU A 191 3.11 29.24 17.42
CA LEU A 191 1.73 28.97 17.77
C LEU A 191 1.68 27.78 18.73
N VAL A 192 1.03 27.97 19.88
CA VAL A 192 0.94 26.99 20.96
C VAL A 192 -0.53 26.70 21.25
N VAL A 193 -0.95 25.47 21.06
CA VAL A 193 -2.25 24.98 21.53
C VAL A 193 -2.07 24.33 22.88
N ILE A 194 -2.92 24.70 23.85
CA ILE A 194 -2.98 24.08 25.18
C ILE A 194 -4.38 23.54 25.36
N ALA A 195 -4.48 22.24 25.67
CA ALA A 195 -5.72 21.53 25.90
C ALA A 195 -5.63 20.77 27.23
N ASP A 196 -6.13 21.37 28.31
CA ASP A 196 -6.13 20.79 29.66
C ASP A 196 -7.31 19.81 29.81
N ALA A 197 -7.05 18.55 30.17
CA ALA A 197 -8.11 17.55 30.36
C ALA A 197 -9.07 17.96 31.49
N VAL A 198 -10.36 18.01 31.17
CA VAL A 198 -11.43 18.38 32.12
C VAL A 198 -11.93 17.12 32.81
N THR A 199 -12.23 17.19 34.10
CA THR A 199 -12.77 16.05 34.84
C THR A 199 -14.27 15.90 34.59
N ASN A 200 -14.79 14.68 34.71
CA ASN A 200 -16.25 14.45 34.61
C ASN A 200 -17.03 15.30 35.62
N GLU A 201 -16.50 15.55 36.81
CA GLU A 201 -17.14 16.39 37.82
C GLU A 201 -17.28 17.85 37.34
N GLU A 202 -16.24 18.42 36.74
CA GLU A 202 -16.27 19.76 36.14
C GLU A 202 -17.26 19.85 34.98
N ILE A 203 -17.35 18.81 34.13
CA ILE A 203 -18.35 18.74 33.04
C ILE A 203 -19.76 18.74 33.62
N GLN A 204 -20.05 17.90 34.62
CA GLN A 204 -21.35 17.83 35.27
C GLN A 204 -21.74 19.15 35.93
N THR A 205 -20.80 19.77 36.65
CA THR A 205 -21.04 21.05 37.31
C THR A 205 -21.31 22.15 36.29
N THR A 206 -20.56 22.16 35.18
CA THR A 206 -20.80 23.13 34.10
C THR A 206 -22.15 22.90 33.42
N ARG A 207 -22.53 21.64 33.16
CA ARG A 207 -23.83 21.29 32.58
C ARG A 207 -24.98 21.70 33.48
N LEU A 208 -24.92 21.36 34.77
CA LEU A 208 -25.90 21.79 35.78
C LEU A 208 -25.98 23.33 35.84
N GLY A 209 -24.86 24.03 35.68
CA GLY A 209 -24.84 25.49 35.57
C GLY A 209 -25.68 26.01 34.40
N TYR A 210 -25.49 25.45 33.19
CA TYR A 210 -26.31 25.80 32.02
C TYR A 210 -27.78 25.40 32.17
N GLU A 211 -28.09 24.25 32.75
CA GLU A 211 -29.46 23.79 33.00
C GLU A 211 -30.20 24.69 34.00
N ASN A 212 -29.51 25.15 35.05
CA ASN A 212 -30.06 26.10 36.01
C ASN A 212 -30.31 27.47 35.39
N LEU A 213 -29.37 27.96 34.55
CA LEU A 213 -29.57 29.19 33.79
C LEU A 213 -30.75 29.06 32.81
N TYR A 214 -30.86 27.92 32.12
CA TYR A 214 -31.97 27.63 31.21
C TYR A 214 -33.30 27.69 31.95
N SER A 215 -33.42 26.98 33.08
CA SER A 215 -34.66 26.92 33.87
C SER A 215 -35.03 28.29 34.45
N SER A 216 -34.04 29.08 34.86
CA SER A 216 -34.24 30.46 35.34
C SER A 216 -34.76 31.37 34.22
N LEU A 217 -34.15 31.28 33.02
CA LEU A 217 -34.53 32.08 31.86
C LEU A 217 -35.85 31.63 31.20
N SER A 218 -36.21 30.35 31.25
CA SER A 218 -37.44 29.84 30.62
C SER A 218 -38.69 30.48 31.20
N SER A 219 -38.66 30.83 32.49
CA SER A 219 -39.74 31.58 33.14
C SER A 219 -39.98 32.98 32.52
N LEU A 220 -38.98 33.52 31.81
CA LEU A 220 -39.00 34.85 31.18
C LEU A 220 -39.26 34.80 29.68
N GLN A 221 -39.41 33.60 29.12
CA GLN A 221 -39.61 33.41 27.69
C GLN A 221 -40.99 33.94 27.26
N SER A 222 -42.04 33.65 28.02
CA SER A 222 -43.41 34.04 27.69
C SER A 222 -44.13 34.66 28.89
N THR A 223 -44.65 35.87 28.72
CA THR A 223 -45.58 36.49 29.68
C THR A 223 -46.98 36.41 29.12
N THR A 224 -47.92 35.92 29.93
CA THR A 224 -49.32 35.76 29.52
C THR A 224 -50.22 36.54 30.46
N TYR A 225 -50.91 37.55 29.93
CA TYR A 225 -51.94 38.30 30.62
C TYR A 225 -53.30 37.70 30.26
N SER A 226 -54.00 37.15 31.24
CA SER A 226 -55.38 36.69 31.08
C SER A 226 -56.34 37.66 31.74
N PHE A 227 -57.18 38.32 30.95
CA PHE A 227 -58.32 39.08 31.42
C PHE A 227 -59.54 38.18 31.42
N ASN A 228 -60.05 37.87 32.61
CA ASN A 228 -61.25 37.06 32.78
C ASN A 228 -62.39 37.97 33.24
N GLU A 229 -63.42 38.11 32.41
CA GLU A 229 -64.67 38.77 32.76
C GLU A 229 -65.75 37.70 32.87
N THR A 230 -66.37 37.57 34.03
CA THR A 230 -67.35 36.51 34.30
C THR A 230 -68.62 37.13 34.83
N ASP A 231 -69.69 37.11 34.01
CA ASP A 231 -71.03 37.50 34.45
C ASP A 231 -71.79 36.24 34.83
N GLY A 232 -72.28 36.19 36.07
CA GLY A 232 -73.09 35.11 36.60
C GLY A 232 -74.38 35.64 37.19
N VAL A 233 -75.51 35.01 36.84
CA VAL A 233 -76.78 35.22 37.52
C VAL A 233 -77.10 33.94 38.29
N SER A 234 -77.20 34.04 39.61
CA SER A 234 -77.66 32.96 40.49
C SER A 234 -79.10 33.24 40.91
N LEU A 235 -80.04 32.39 40.51
CA LEU A 235 -81.40 32.43 41.03
C LEU A 235 -81.50 31.42 42.18
N THR A 236 -81.87 31.90 43.36
CA THR A 236 -82.06 31.07 44.56
C THR A 236 -83.49 31.28 45.04
N GLU A 237 -84.30 30.23 44.96
CA GLU A 237 -85.69 30.26 45.43
C GLU A 237 -85.77 29.49 46.76
N SER A 238 -86.16 30.19 47.83
CA SER A 238 -86.38 29.59 49.15
C SER A 238 -87.73 30.06 49.70
N GLU A 239 -88.66 29.14 49.95
CA GLU A 239 -89.90 29.48 50.65
C GLU A 239 -89.68 29.46 52.17
N THR A 240 -90.07 30.54 52.84
CA THR A 240 -90.07 30.64 54.31
C THR A 240 -91.31 31.46 54.74
N LYS A 241 -92.09 30.97 55.71
CA LYS A 241 -93.32 31.64 56.15
C LYS A 241 -93.20 32.06 57.62
N GLY A 242 -93.13 33.37 57.86
CA GLY A 242 -93.14 33.99 59.18
C GLY A 242 -93.15 35.51 59.04
N ILE A 243 -93.98 36.21 59.82
CA ILE A 243 -94.20 37.67 59.75
C ILE A 243 -93.69 38.31 61.03
N THR A 244 -92.79 39.31 60.95
CA THR A 244 -92.87 40.55 61.74
C THR A 244 -91.91 41.65 61.22
N ASP A 245 -92.39 42.89 61.20
CA ASP A 245 -91.77 44.12 60.66
C ASP A 245 -90.72 44.78 61.57
N THR A 246 -89.59 45.20 61.00
CA THR A 246 -88.91 46.47 61.38
C THR A 246 -87.84 46.90 60.35
N LEU A 247 -87.79 48.21 60.07
CA LEU A 247 -86.87 48.91 59.16
C LEU A 247 -85.59 49.37 59.88
N GLY A 248 -84.43 49.16 59.26
CA GLY A 248 -83.14 49.73 59.68
C GLY A 248 -82.12 49.66 58.54
N GLU A 249 -81.40 50.76 58.31
CA GLU A 249 -80.40 50.90 57.25
C GLU A 249 -78.99 50.57 57.79
N SER A 250 -78.16 49.86 57.02
CA SER A 250 -76.80 49.45 57.43
C SER A 250 -75.80 49.57 56.28
N ILE A 251 -74.57 50.01 56.57
CA ILE A 251 -73.45 50.05 55.63
C ILE A 251 -72.38 49.07 56.15
N SER A 252 -71.92 48.15 55.29
CA SER A 252 -70.86 47.19 55.61
C SER A 252 -69.71 47.28 54.63
N LEU A 253 -68.47 47.30 55.11
CA LEU A 253 -67.26 47.09 54.32
C LEU A 253 -66.69 45.71 54.66
N SER A 254 -66.47 44.85 53.67
CA SER A 254 -65.81 43.55 53.84
C SER A 254 -64.62 43.42 52.89
N GLN A 255 -63.55 42.80 53.38
CA GLN A 255 -62.37 42.46 52.58
C GLN A 255 -62.05 40.98 52.83
N SER A 256 -61.87 40.21 51.76
CA SER A 256 -61.61 38.77 51.81
C SER A 256 -60.27 38.42 51.15
N THR A 257 -59.54 37.50 51.76
CA THR A 257 -58.35 36.85 51.18
C THR A 257 -58.59 35.34 51.18
N SER A 258 -58.43 34.72 50.02
CA SER A 258 -58.52 33.27 49.81
C SER A 258 -57.15 32.76 49.36
N ILE A 259 -56.68 31.66 49.97
CA ILE A 259 -55.50 30.92 49.52
C ILE A 259 -55.98 29.54 49.07
N SER A 260 -55.72 29.21 47.81
CA SER A 260 -56.03 27.92 47.18
C SER A 260 -54.73 27.27 46.76
N ASN A 261 -54.51 26.02 47.19
CA ASN A 261 -53.41 25.18 46.69
C ASN A 261 -54.00 24.02 45.88
N GLY A 262 -53.56 23.90 44.62
CA GLY A 262 -53.91 22.80 43.73
C GLY A 262 -52.70 22.36 42.91
N TRP A 263 -52.49 21.05 42.80
CA TRP A 263 -51.49 20.46 41.93
C TRP A 263 -52.14 19.88 40.67
N SER A 264 -51.55 20.14 39.51
CA SER A 264 -51.91 19.51 38.24
C SER A 264 -50.65 18.93 37.57
N THR A 265 -50.80 17.75 36.99
CA THR A 265 -49.76 17.10 36.17
C THR A 265 -50.35 16.75 34.81
N SER A 266 -49.73 17.27 33.74
CA SER A 266 -50.07 16.96 32.36
C SER A 266 -48.99 16.10 31.72
N LYS A 267 -49.35 14.98 31.08
CA LYS A 267 -48.46 14.26 30.15
C LYS A 267 -48.86 14.62 28.71
N LYS A 268 -47.94 15.24 27.97
CA LYS A 268 -48.02 15.37 26.50
C LYS A 268 -47.15 14.30 25.85
N GLY A 269 -47.74 13.53 24.94
CA GLY A 269 -47.00 12.64 24.04
C GLY A 269 -47.05 13.20 22.62
N THR A 270 -45.89 13.56 22.06
CA THR A 270 -45.76 13.92 20.65
C THR A 270 -45.20 12.70 19.91
N ALA A 271 -46.03 12.06 19.08
CA ALA A 271 -45.58 10.99 18.21
C ALA A 271 -44.99 11.60 16.92
N ASN A 272 -43.68 11.81 16.88
CA ASN A 272 -42.97 12.13 15.64
C ASN A 272 -42.82 10.85 14.80
N LYS A 273 -43.63 10.71 13.75
CA LYS A 273 -43.28 9.82 12.63
C LYS A 273 -42.23 10.52 11.77
N ILE A 274 -40.98 10.11 11.92
CA ILE A 274 -39.92 10.37 10.96
C ILE A 274 -40.26 9.60 9.68
N GLY A 275 -40.59 10.32 8.61
CA GLY A 275 -40.69 9.76 7.27
C GLY A 275 -39.30 9.64 6.65
N ALA A 276 -38.78 8.42 6.55
CA ALA A 276 -37.64 8.09 5.71
C ALA A 276 -38.12 7.89 4.26
N VAL A 277 -37.41 8.47 3.28
CA VAL A 277 -37.44 8.00 1.89
C VAL A 277 -36.10 7.31 1.58
N ALA A 278 -36.16 6.00 1.80
CA ALA A 278 -35.55 4.86 1.08
C ALA A 278 -34.10 4.91 0.53
N GLY A 279 -33.29 3.98 1.06
CA GLY A 279 -32.12 3.37 0.40
C GLY A 279 -31.62 2.18 1.24
N ALA A 280 -31.74 0.95 0.71
CA ALA A 280 -31.66 -0.31 1.45
C ALA A 280 -30.22 -0.83 1.71
N ALA A 281 -29.97 -1.37 2.92
CA ALA A 281 -29.57 -2.78 3.15
C ALA A 281 -28.98 -3.04 4.56
N LEU A 282 -29.67 -3.96 5.28
CA LEU A 282 -29.15 -5.07 6.11
C LEU A 282 -28.31 -4.81 7.40
N ASP A 283 -29.03 -4.82 8.52
CA ASP A 283 -29.04 -5.88 9.55
C ASP A 283 -27.93 -6.01 10.65
N ILE A 284 -28.46 -6.51 11.79
CA ILE A 284 -27.88 -7.26 12.92
C ILE A 284 -27.50 -6.48 14.19
N GLY A 285 -28.27 -6.72 15.27
CA GLY A 285 -27.77 -6.55 16.64
C GLY A 285 -28.80 -6.43 17.78
N ALA A 286 -29.76 -7.35 17.90
CA ALA A 286 -30.69 -7.42 19.02
C ALA A 286 -30.03 -7.86 20.34
N THR A 287 -30.55 -7.39 21.49
CA THR A 287 -30.76 -8.28 22.64
C THR A 287 -31.90 -7.79 23.52
N VAL A 288 -32.83 -8.71 23.74
CA VAL A 288 -34.03 -8.65 24.58
C VAL A 288 -33.64 -9.03 26.01
N ALA A 289 -34.21 -8.38 27.02
CA ALA A 289 -34.50 -9.01 28.30
C ALA A 289 -35.78 -8.45 28.93
N LYS A 290 -36.79 -9.33 29.03
CA LYS A 290 -38.02 -9.18 29.80
C LYS A 290 -37.74 -9.25 31.31
N ALA A 291 -38.58 -8.61 32.12
CA ALA A 291 -39.08 -9.23 33.35
C ALA A 291 -40.50 -8.73 33.68
N SER A 292 -41.45 -9.65 33.58
CA SER A 292 -42.83 -9.64 34.06
C SER A 292 -42.92 -9.72 35.59
N ILE A 293 -44.08 -9.42 36.17
CA ILE A 293 -44.83 -10.31 37.09
C ILE A 293 -46.33 -9.89 37.09
N MET A 294 -47.19 -10.82 36.67
CA MET A 294 -48.62 -10.90 37.00
C MET A 294 -48.78 -11.41 38.45
N ALA A 295 -49.92 -11.12 39.10
CA ALA A 295 -50.87 -12.15 39.61
C ALA A 295 -51.87 -11.53 40.61
N THR A 296 -53.18 -11.51 40.28
CA THR A 296 -54.26 -12.40 40.79
C THR A 296 -55.01 -11.78 41.98
N THR A 297 -56.35 -11.83 42.14
CA THR A 297 -57.33 -12.90 41.88
C THR A 297 -58.78 -12.36 41.78
N MET A 298 -59.56 -12.96 40.85
CA MET A 298 -60.96 -13.46 40.92
C MET A 298 -62.09 -12.54 41.45
N GLU A 299 -63.32 -12.52 40.90
CA GLU A 299 -64.15 -13.63 40.38
C GLU A 299 -65.39 -13.08 39.63
N GLY A 300 -65.95 -13.82 38.66
CA GLY A 300 -67.38 -13.69 38.32
C GLY A 300 -67.79 -13.36 36.87
N ALA A 301 -67.82 -14.39 36.02
CA ALA A 301 -68.87 -14.70 35.05
C ALA A 301 -69.08 -13.92 33.71
N ILE A 302 -68.79 -14.66 32.62
CA ILE A 302 -69.65 -14.99 31.46
C ILE A 302 -69.90 -13.94 30.34
N ALA A 303 -69.42 -14.34 29.15
CA ALA A 303 -69.89 -14.07 27.77
C ALA A 303 -69.77 -12.63 27.22
N ALA A 304 -69.41 -12.37 25.96
CA ALA A 304 -68.94 -13.11 24.79
C ALA A 304 -68.17 -12.08 23.93
N GLY A 305 -66.97 -12.38 23.41
CA GLY A 305 -66.82 -12.86 22.03
C GLY A 305 -67.05 -11.73 20.99
N ALA A 306 -66.02 -10.98 20.62
CA ALA A 306 -65.19 -11.19 19.40
C ALA A 306 -65.60 -10.15 18.32
N THR A 307 -64.80 -9.69 17.36
CA THR A 307 -63.60 -10.23 16.70
C THR A 307 -62.86 -9.08 15.99
N ILE A 308 -61.55 -9.25 15.86
CA ILE A 308 -60.75 -8.65 14.79
C ILE A 308 -61.09 -9.39 13.49
N ALA A 309 -61.39 -8.67 12.40
CA ALA A 309 -61.41 -9.23 11.05
C ALA A 309 -60.78 -8.28 10.04
N ALA A 310 -59.91 -8.86 9.23
CA ALA A 310 -59.14 -8.25 8.17
C ALA A 310 -59.90 -8.21 6.83
N ALA A 311 -59.35 -7.42 5.92
CA ALA A 311 -59.26 -7.63 4.47
C ALA A 311 -60.44 -7.23 3.55
N THR A 312 -60.02 -6.82 2.34
CA THR A 312 -60.74 -6.75 1.05
C THR A 312 -61.73 -5.59 0.88
N SER A 313 -61.89 -4.93 -0.27
CA SER A 313 -61.20 -4.90 -1.57
C SER A 313 -61.91 -3.81 -2.39
N ALA A 314 -61.16 -3.19 -3.31
CA ALA A 314 -61.52 -2.47 -4.54
C ALA A 314 -63.00 -2.16 -4.92
N ALA A 315 -63.11 -1.07 -5.70
CA ALA A 315 -64.26 -0.55 -6.49
C ALA A 315 -65.14 0.44 -5.69
N THR A 316 -65.49 1.64 -6.16
CA THR A 316 -65.58 2.16 -7.53
C THR A 316 -65.87 3.68 -7.47
N VAL A 317 -65.19 4.44 -8.33
CA VAL A 317 -65.72 5.50 -9.22
C VAL A 317 -66.76 6.49 -8.67
N ALA A 318 -66.38 7.76 -8.58
CA ALA A 318 -67.03 8.93 -9.21
C ALA A 318 -66.30 10.21 -8.74
N ALA A 319 -65.45 10.82 -9.59
CA ALA A 319 -65.76 12.00 -10.42
C ALA A 319 -65.87 13.28 -9.57
N ALA A 320 -65.17 14.39 -9.80
CA ALA A 320 -64.36 14.93 -10.90
C ALA A 320 -63.51 16.06 -10.26
N SER A 321 -62.40 16.62 -10.77
CA SER A 321 -61.64 16.57 -12.01
C SER A 321 -60.34 17.36 -11.72
N ALA A 322 -59.19 16.87 -12.21
CA ALA A 322 -57.91 17.59 -12.27
C ALA A 322 -58.04 18.89 -13.14
N PRO A 323 -57.09 19.87 -13.16
CA PRO A 323 -55.66 19.68 -13.50
C PRO A 323 -54.68 20.36 -12.51
N ILE A 324 -53.49 19.80 -12.27
CA ILE A 324 -52.22 20.00 -13.00
C ILE A 324 -51.67 21.44 -12.90
N VAL A 325 -50.50 21.49 -12.26
CA VAL A 325 -49.48 22.54 -12.22
C VAL A 325 -49.09 23.03 -13.62
N ILE A 326 -48.80 24.33 -13.81
CA ILE A 326 -47.65 24.90 -14.54
C ILE A 326 -47.75 26.43 -14.52
N GLY A 327 -46.66 27.13 -14.21
CA GLY A 327 -46.40 28.49 -14.72
C GLY A 327 -45.94 29.53 -13.71
N LEU A 328 -44.73 30.03 -13.93
CA LEU A 328 -44.07 31.20 -13.31
C LEU A 328 -44.97 32.42 -13.04
N GLY A 329 -44.76 33.08 -11.90
CA GLY A 329 -45.07 34.51 -11.74
C GLY A 329 -45.72 34.92 -10.40
N ALA A 330 -45.01 35.78 -9.67
CA ALA A 330 -45.47 36.78 -8.68
C ALA A 330 -46.60 36.47 -7.65
N ALA A 331 -46.22 36.71 -6.39
CA ALA A 331 -47.02 37.25 -5.27
C ALA A 331 -48.01 36.36 -4.48
N ALA A 332 -47.76 36.36 -3.16
CA ALA A 332 -48.71 36.35 -2.04
C ALA A 332 -49.36 35.03 -1.55
N MET A 333 -49.37 34.96 -0.21
CA MET A 333 -50.25 34.24 0.73
C MET A 333 -49.91 32.81 1.22
N ALA A 334 -49.59 32.78 2.52
CA ALA A 334 -50.30 32.04 3.58
C ALA A 334 -50.60 30.54 3.35
N ALA A 335 -49.82 29.69 3.98
CA ALA A 335 -50.19 28.31 4.29
C ALA A 335 -50.60 28.19 5.77
N LYS A 336 -51.86 27.82 5.99
CA LYS A 336 -52.49 27.51 7.27
C LYS A 336 -52.31 26.02 7.54
N THR A 337 -51.49 25.65 8.52
CA THR A 337 -51.33 24.28 9.00
C THR A 337 -52.40 23.99 10.07
N LEU A 338 -53.28 23.01 9.82
CA LEU A 338 -54.21 22.43 10.79
C LEU A 338 -53.63 21.09 11.27
N GLY A 339 -53.45 20.93 12.58
CA GLY A 339 -53.10 19.66 13.22
C GLY A 339 -53.88 19.51 14.52
N ASP A 340 -54.61 18.40 14.67
CA ASP A 340 -55.41 18.09 15.85
C ASP A 340 -54.53 17.57 17.00
N THR A 341 -54.70 18.14 18.20
CA THR A 341 -54.05 17.73 19.45
C THR A 341 -55.13 17.22 20.42
N PHE A 342 -55.00 15.99 20.94
CA PHE A 342 -55.86 15.46 22.01
C PHE A 342 -55.17 15.58 23.37
N ALA A 343 -55.90 16.02 24.39
CA ALA A 343 -55.46 16.07 25.79
C ALA A 343 -56.64 15.72 26.74
N GLU A 344 -56.39 14.87 27.73
CA GLU A 344 -57.33 14.53 28.81
C GLU A 344 -56.78 15.01 30.16
N THR A 345 -57.62 15.59 31.02
CA THR A 345 -57.22 16.16 32.32
C THR A 345 -58.21 15.74 33.41
N ASN A 346 -57.73 15.25 34.55
CA ASN A 346 -58.53 15.00 35.77
C ASN A 346 -58.01 15.88 36.92
N THR A 347 -58.93 16.49 37.67
CA THR A 347 -58.61 17.43 38.77
C THR A 347 -59.52 17.18 39.97
N THR A 348 -58.98 17.22 41.20
CA THR A 348 -59.72 17.24 42.47
C THR A 348 -59.16 18.34 43.38
N SER A 349 -60.02 19.03 44.12
CA SER A 349 -59.65 20.14 45.02
C SER A 349 -60.47 20.13 46.32
N GLU A 350 -59.82 20.38 47.45
CA GLU A 350 -60.44 20.68 48.76
C GLU A 350 -60.16 22.14 49.16
N THR A 351 -61.10 22.77 49.89
CA THR A 351 -61.01 24.18 50.28
C THR A 351 -61.40 24.35 51.76
N GLU A 352 -60.60 25.11 52.52
CA GLU A 352 -60.91 25.51 53.90
C GLU A 352 -60.92 27.04 53.99
N THR A 353 -61.88 27.62 54.72
CA THR A 353 -62.09 29.08 54.76
C THR A 353 -62.20 29.55 56.21
N THR A 354 -61.47 30.61 56.57
CA THR A 354 -61.66 31.32 57.86
C THR A 354 -61.97 32.79 57.60
N GLN A 355 -63.01 33.28 58.27
CA GLN A 355 -63.50 34.65 58.15
C GLN A 355 -63.43 35.32 59.52
N THR A 356 -62.88 36.53 59.58
CA THR A 356 -63.00 37.40 60.76
C THR A 356 -63.63 38.71 60.35
N GLY A 357 -64.63 39.15 61.11
CA GLY A 357 -65.34 40.40 60.89
C GLY A 357 -65.76 40.99 62.23
N GLU A 358 -65.53 42.29 62.40
CA GLU A 358 -66.01 43.04 63.56
C GLU A 358 -67.31 43.77 63.18
N THR A 359 -68.40 43.36 63.81
CA THR A 359 -69.73 43.94 63.61
C THR A 359 -70.14 44.64 64.89
N LYS A 360 -70.35 45.97 64.84
CA LYS A 360 -70.84 46.72 66.00
C LYS A 360 -72.35 46.85 65.90
N THR A 361 -73.06 45.99 66.60
CA THR A 361 -74.53 45.96 66.62
C THR A 361 -75.02 45.89 68.06
N THR A 362 -75.78 46.88 68.52
CA THR A 362 -76.54 46.82 69.78
C THR A 362 -77.95 46.34 69.49
N GLN A 363 -78.32 45.18 70.04
CA GLN A 363 -79.64 44.56 69.82
C GLN A 363 -80.18 43.96 71.12
N SER A 364 -81.49 44.03 71.32
CA SER A 364 -82.20 43.38 72.43
C SER A 364 -83.47 42.68 71.92
N SER A 365 -83.58 41.39 72.25
CA SER A 365 -84.77 40.54 72.40
C SER A 365 -84.75 39.23 71.58
N LYS A 366 -85.59 38.29 72.04
CA LYS A 366 -85.33 36.85 72.21
C LYS A 366 -86.25 36.04 71.29
N SER A 367 -85.71 35.06 70.56
CA SER A 367 -86.50 34.13 69.74
C SER A 367 -85.84 32.74 69.66
N VAL A 368 -86.65 31.68 69.74
CA VAL A 368 -86.25 30.27 69.63
C VAL A 368 -86.67 29.79 68.24
N ASN A 369 -85.74 29.21 67.47
CA ASN A 369 -85.96 28.87 66.07
C ASN A 369 -85.49 27.45 65.74
N THR A 370 -86.34 26.67 65.06
CA THR A 370 -86.03 25.36 64.47
C THR A 370 -86.45 25.38 63.01
N SER A 371 -85.50 25.25 62.09
CA SER A 371 -85.76 25.30 60.64
C SER A 371 -84.95 24.24 59.89
N SER A 372 -85.62 23.47 59.02
CA SER A 372 -85.00 22.60 58.02
C SER A 372 -85.11 23.27 56.64
N THR A 373 -84.01 23.35 55.91
CA THR A 373 -83.92 24.06 54.62
C THR A 373 -83.46 23.12 53.52
N SER A 374 -84.20 23.06 52.42
CA SER A 374 -83.79 22.41 51.17
C SER A 374 -83.65 23.49 50.11
N SER A 375 -82.49 23.59 49.46
CA SER A 375 -82.21 24.59 48.42
C SER A 375 -81.73 23.90 47.14
N LYS A 376 -82.18 24.40 45.99
CA LYS A 376 -81.74 23.95 44.67
C LYS A 376 -81.34 25.17 43.85
N GLY A 377 -80.04 25.34 43.62
CA GLY A 377 -79.49 26.44 42.83
C GLY A 377 -79.11 25.99 41.42
N ILE A 378 -79.49 26.78 40.41
CA ILE A 378 -78.96 26.67 39.04
C ILE A 378 -78.19 27.96 38.76
N THR A 379 -76.89 27.84 38.50
CA THR A 379 -76.02 28.97 38.17
C THR A 379 -75.64 28.88 36.70
N THR A 380 -75.90 29.94 35.94
CA THR A 380 -75.45 30.04 34.54
C THR A 380 -74.48 31.22 34.45
N SER A 381 -73.22 30.95 34.15
CA SER A 381 -72.19 31.97 33.96
C SER A 381 -71.74 32.02 32.51
N LYS A 382 -71.55 33.23 31.97
CA LYS A 382 -70.86 33.46 30.70
C LYS A 382 -69.54 34.15 31.02
N GLY A 383 -68.45 33.41 30.83
CA GLY A 383 -67.10 33.95 30.91
C GLY A 383 -66.59 34.36 29.54
N LYS A 384 -66.01 35.57 29.43
CA LYS A 384 -65.11 35.93 28.34
C LYS A 384 -63.70 36.00 28.90
N THR A 385 -62.80 35.20 28.33
CA THR A 385 -61.38 35.27 28.63
C THR A 385 -60.64 35.82 27.43
N LEU A 386 -59.99 36.97 27.58
CA LEU A 386 -59.03 37.48 26.61
C LEU A 386 -57.62 37.23 27.15
N GLN A 387 -56.87 36.38 26.45
CA GLN A 387 -55.49 36.06 26.82
C GLN A 387 -54.53 36.72 25.82
N TYR A 388 -53.67 37.60 26.30
CA TYR A 388 -52.57 38.19 25.55
C TYR A 388 -51.25 37.55 25.99
N SER A 389 -50.58 36.83 25.10
CA SER A 389 -49.25 36.29 25.34
C SER A 389 -48.20 37.04 24.51
N SER A 390 -47.10 37.41 25.16
CA SER A 390 -45.93 38.03 24.53
C SER A 390 -44.72 37.14 24.76
N GLU A 391 -43.99 36.82 23.69
CA GLU A 391 -42.76 36.02 23.74
C GLU A 391 -41.52 36.93 23.58
N ASN A 392 -40.54 36.80 24.47
CA ASN A 392 -39.27 37.51 24.35
C ASN A 392 -38.29 36.72 23.47
N LYS A 393 -38.10 37.18 22.23
CA LYS A 393 -37.23 36.50 21.25
C LYS A 393 -35.74 36.48 21.65
N ASN A 394 -35.26 37.46 22.42
CA ASN A 394 -33.87 37.47 22.91
C ASN A 394 -33.65 36.36 23.94
N VAL A 395 -34.57 36.23 24.90
CA VAL A 395 -34.55 35.13 25.88
C VAL A 395 -34.66 33.79 25.17
N LYS A 396 -35.55 33.65 24.18
CA LYS A 396 -35.65 32.44 23.36
C LYS A 396 -34.33 32.07 22.66
N ASN A 397 -33.66 33.05 22.04
CA ASN A 397 -32.38 32.81 21.38
C ASN A 397 -31.26 32.43 22.40
N LEU A 398 -31.29 33.00 23.61
CA LEU A 398 -30.37 32.61 24.69
C LEU A 398 -30.64 31.18 25.17
N LEU A 399 -31.91 30.78 25.29
CA LEU A 399 -32.31 29.41 25.62
C LEU A 399 -31.86 28.42 24.53
N GLU A 400 -32.05 28.76 23.25
CA GLU A 400 -31.57 27.95 22.11
C GLU A 400 -30.04 27.77 22.15
N ARG A 401 -29.28 28.83 22.49
CA ARG A 401 -27.83 28.76 22.68
C ARG A 401 -27.41 27.92 23.89
N ALA A 402 -28.10 28.08 25.01
CA ALA A 402 -27.84 27.28 26.22
C ALA A 402 -28.09 25.79 25.95
N GLU A 403 -29.18 25.45 25.25
CA GLU A 403 -29.48 24.08 24.82
C GLU A 403 -28.38 23.52 23.90
N GLY A 404 -27.88 24.34 22.97
CA GLY A 404 -26.73 24.00 22.14
C GLY A 404 -25.45 23.70 22.93
N GLN A 405 -25.16 24.49 23.97
CA GLN A 405 -24.02 24.24 24.86
C GLN A 405 -24.22 22.98 25.71
N ILE A 406 -25.44 22.70 26.18
CA ILE A 406 -25.76 21.46 26.91
C ILE A 406 -25.49 20.24 26.03
N LYS A 407 -26.02 20.22 24.80
CA LYS A 407 -25.77 19.13 23.82
C LYS A 407 -24.28 18.94 23.52
N ARG A 408 -23.51 20.03 23.48
CA ARG A 408 -22.05 19.98 23.29
C ARG A 408 -21.33 19.39 24.50
N LEU A 409 -21.76 19.71 25.72
CA LEU A 409 -21.25 19.09 26.94
C LEU A 409 -21.61 17.59 27.02
N GLU A 410 -22.78 17.19 26.53
CA GLU A 410 -23.12 15.76 26.37
C GLU A 410 -22.14 15.04 25.42
N LYS A 411 -21.73 15.67 24.31
CA LYS A 411 -20.67 15.12 23.44
C LYS A 411 -19.32 15.03 24.17
N CYS A 412 -18.99 16.02 24.98
CA CYS A 412 -17.77 16.04 25.81
C CYS A 412 -17.74 14.86 26.79
N GLU A 413 -18.89 14.44 27.35
CA GLU A 413 -19.00 13.25 28.20
C GLU A 413 -18.66 11.96 27.43
N GLY A 414 -19.01 11.88 26.14
CA GLY A 414 -18.77 10.69 25.31
C GLY A 414 -17.35 10.58 24.75
N TYR A 415 -16.80 11.68 24.22
CA TYR A 415 -15.53 11.66 23.47
C TYR A 415 -14.31 12.19 24.25
N GLY A 416 -14.53 12.68 25.47
CA GLY A 416 -13.54 13.39 26.27
C GLY A 416 -13.58 14.90 26.04
N ALA A 417 -13.11 15.63 27.05
CA ALA A 417 -13.28 17.08 27.16
C ALA A 417 -11.97 17.76 27.57
N PHE A 418 -11.69 18.89 26.95
CA PHE A 418 -10.51 19.69 27.23
C PHE A 418 -10.87 21.17 27.36
N ASN A 419 -10.27 21.85 28.33
CA ASN A 419 -10.18 23.30 28.33
C ASN A 419 -9.13 23.70 27.30
N TYR A 420 -9.57 24.28 26.20
CA TYR A 420 -8.75 24.55 25.03
C TYR A 420 -8.63 26.05 24.73
N ALA A 421 -7.41 26.52 24.47
CA ALA A 421 -7.11 27.81 23.86
C ALA A 421 -5.82 27.75 23.05
N THR A 422 -5.69 28.66 22.08
CA THR A 422 -4.48 28.81 21.27
C THR A 422 -3.79 30.12 21.56
N TYR A 423 -2.46 30.08 21.63
CA TYR A 423 -1.61 31.23 21.90
C TYR A 423 -0.63 31.45 20.74
N VAL A 424 -0.37 32.70 20.40
CA VAL A 424 0.55 33.09 19.34
C VAL A 424 1.60 34.04 19.92
N PHE A 425 2.87 33.70 19.71
CA PHE A 425 4.03 34.45 20.16
C PHE A 425 4.81 34.95 18.94
N THR A 426 5.14 36.24 18.93
CA THR A 426 6.00 36.86 17.90
C THR A 426 6.83 37.99 18.51
N ASN A 427 7.95 38.34 17.86
CA ASN A 427 8.68 39.57 18.15
C ASN A 427 8.14 40.81 17.40
N ASP A 428 7.32 40.58 16.38
CA ASP A 428 6.74 41.60 15.49
C ASP A 428 5.20 41.59 15.58
N PHE A 429 4.61 42.78 15.72
CA PHE A 429 3.16 42.95 15.89
C PHE A 429 2.39 42.57 14.62
N GLU A 430 2.89 42.95 13.43
CA GLU A 430 2.19 42.67 12.17
C GLU A 430 2.08 41.17 11.94
N THR A 431 3.19 40.45 12.13
CA THR A 431 3.23 38.99 12.07
C THR A 431 2.30 38.36 13.09
N ASN A 432 2.24 38.89 14.32
CA ASN A 432 1.34 38.41 15.35
C ASN A 432 -0.13 38.46 14.89
N ALA A 433 -0.55 39.62 14.41
CA ALA A 433 -1.91 39.87 13.96
C ALA A 433 -2.26 38.98 12.76
N ILE A 434 -1.35 38.80 11.80
CA ILE A 434 -1.57 37.96 10.62
C ILE A 434 -1.73 36.49 11.02
N VAL A 435 -0.81 35.94 11.83
CA VAL A 435 -0.87 34.55 12.30
C VAL A 435 -2.19 34.31 13.04
N ALA A 436 -2.54 35.19 13.97
CA ALA A 436 -3.74 35.03 14.78
C ALA A 436 -5.04 35.09 13.97
N ASN A 437 -5.14 36.03 13.01
CA ASN A 437 -6.32 36.15 12.16
C ASN A 437 -6.45 34.97 11.19
N ILE A 438 -5.35 34.53 10.56
CA ILE A 438 -5.37 33.39 9.64
C ILE A 438 -5.74 32.11 10.40
N TYR A 439 -5.11 31.83 11.54
CA TYR A 439 -5.43 30.65 12.34
C TYR A 439 -6.89 30.69 12.83
N ASN A 440 -7.36 31.82 13.36
CA ASN A 440 -8.75 31.98 13.78
C ASN A 440 -9.73 31.76 12.62
N ALA A 441 -9.41 32.25 11.42
CA ALA A 441 -10.24 32.03 10.24
C ALA A 441 -10.28 30.55 9.83
N LEU A 442 -9.15 29.82 9.91
CA LEU A 442 -9.07 28.39 9.59
C LEU A 442 -9.87 27.52 10.57
N MET A 443 -9.90 27.89 11.85
CA MET A 443 -10.58 27.10 12.89
C MET A 443 -12.09 27.34 12.97
N ARG A 444 -12.63 28.38 12.31
CA ARG A 444 -14.08 28.68 12.31
C ARG A 444 -14.85 27.74 11.37
N GLY A 445 -15.89 27.11 11.91
CA GLY A 445 -16.76 26.18 11.20
C GLY A 445 -18.25 26.37 11.50
N ASP A 446 -19.04 25.35 11.16
CA ASP A 446 -20.50 25.41 11.24
C ASP A 446 -20.98 25.56 12.68
N ASN A 447 -20.32 24.95 13.67
CA ASN A 447 -20.71 25.05 15.08
C ASN A 447 -20.17 26.31 15.79
N SER A 448 -19.35 27.13 15.12
CA SER A 448 -18.78 28.35 15.70
C SER A 448 -19.83 29.47 15.93
N PHE A 449 -21.10 29.32 15.50
CA PHE A 449 -22.16 30.28 15.85
C PHE A 449 -22.60 30.20 17.32
N LEU A 450 -22.36 29.05 17.98
CA LEU A 450 -22.72 28.83 19.39
C LEU A 450 -21.88 29.67 20.35
N GLN A 451 -20.64 29.99 19.95
CA GLN A 451 -19.72 30.85 20.69
C GLN A 451 -18.83 31.61 19.72
N SER A 452 -18.90 32.94 19.77
CA SER A 452 -18.03 33.79 18.95
C SER A 452 -16.56 33.59 19.32
N SER A 453 -15.70 33.57 18.30
CA SER A 453 -14.25 33.51 18.52
C SER A 453 -13.65 34.89 18.67
N TYR A 454 -12.87 35.10 19.74
CA TYR A 454 -12.25 36.37 20.12
C TYR A 454 -10.73 36.25 20.16
N ILE A 455 -10.06 37.36 19.82
CA ILE A 455 -8.60 37.50 19.84
C ILE A 455 -8.25 38.58 20.87
N ASN A 456 -7.38 38.26 21.82
CA ASN A 456 -6.84 39.21 22.79
C ASN A 456 -5.32 39.27 22.67
N SER A 457 -4.74 40.46 22.76
CA SER A 457 -3.30 40.68 22.62
C SER A 457 -2.72 41.38 23.83
N TRP A 458 -1.51 40.98 24.22
CA TRP A 458 -0.68 41.62 25.25
C TRP A 458 0.71 41.87 24.68
N ARG A 459 1.23 43.08 24.91
CA ARG A 459 2.57 43.51 24.50
C ARG A 459 3.47 43.63 25.72
N LYS A 460 4.76 43.31 25.53
CA LYS A 460 5.79 43.56 26.53
C LYS A 460 5.78 45.04 26.97
N GLY A 461 5.48 45.27 28.25
CA GLY A 461 5.28 46.61 28.83
C GLY A 461 3.85 46.85 29.31
N ASP A 462 2.87 46.06 28.88
CA ASP A 462 1.51 46.09 29.42
C ASP A 462 1.51 45.53 30.86
N ASN A 463 0.66 46.09 31.74
CA ASN A 463 0.57 45.68 33.15
C ASN A 463 0.35 44.17 33.32
N ASN A 464 -0.47 43.57 32.44
CA ASN A 464 -0.84 42.16 32.50
C ASN A 464 0.17 41.22 31.81
N PHE A 465 1.12 41.74 31.02
CA PHE A 465 1.97 40.92 30.16
C PHE A 465 2.82 39.92 30.95
N VAL A 466 3.47 40.40 32.02
CA VAL A 466 4.39 39.59 32.83
C VAL A 466 3.66 38.40 33.46
N GLU A 467 2.45 38.63 33.97
CA GLU A 467 1.70 37.58 34.64
C GLU A 467 1.12 36.57 33.65
N VAL A 468 0.60 37.02 32.50
CA VAL A 468 0.22 36.12 31.39
C VAL A 468 1.42 35.28 30.94
N GLN A 469 2.61 35.90 30.84
CA GLN A 469 3.84 35.21 30.45
C GLN A 469 4.22 34.12 31.47
N LYS A 470 4.09 34.35 32.77
CA LYS A 470 4.37 33.34 33.80
C LYS A 470 3.49 32.10 33.65
N TYR A 471 2.17 32.27 33.47
CA TYR A 471 1.26 31.14 33.23
C TYR A 471 1.65 30.32 32.00
N LEU A 472 1.97 31.01 30.90
CA LEU A 472 2.30 30.35 29.64
C LEU A 472 3.69 29.70 29.65
N LYS A 473 4.63 30.18 30.49
CA LYS A 473 5.93 29.54 30.72
C LYS A 473 5.80 28.13 31.31
N VAL A 474 4.72 27.88 32.06
CA VAL A 474 4.38 26.54 32.56
C VAL A 474 3.22 25.89 31.77
N LEU A 475 2.95 26.41 30.57
CA LEU A 475 1.94 25.94 29.62
C LEU A 475 0.55 25.76 30.27
N SER A 476 0.14 26.77 31.04
CA SER A 476 -1.17 26.84 31.70
C SER A 476 -1.97 28.06 31.26
N HIS A 477 -3.29 27.96 31.27
CA HIS A 477 -4.16 29.07 30.89
C HIS A 477 -4.13 30.18 31.95
N PRO A 478 -3.91 31.46 31.57
CA PRO A 478 -3.98 32.58 32.50
C PRO A 478 -5.41 32.78 33.00
N VAL A 479 -5.53 33.16 34.28
CA VAL A 479 -6.80 33.42 34.95
C VAL A 479 -6.96 34.93 35.13
N PHE A 480 -8.08 35.47 34.68
CA PHE A 480 -8.43 36.88 34.75
C PHE A 480 -9.56 37.09 35.76
N ILE A 481 -9.50 38.17 36.53
CA ILE A 481 -10.49 38.47 37.55
C ILE A 481 -11.58 39.37 36.95
N LYS A 482 -12.79 38.84 36.84
CA LYS A 482 -13.99 39.59 36.44
C LYS A 482 -15.04 39.51 37.56
N ASN A 483 -15.37 40.63 38.19
CA ASN A 483 -16.38 40.70 39.26
C ASN A 483 -16.17 39.63 40.37
N ASN A 484 -14.92 39.46 40.83
CA ASN A 484 -14.49 38.42 41.79
C ASN A 484 -14.63 36.96 41.32
N VAL A 485 -14.82 36.73 40.01
CA VAL A 485 -14.85 35.41 39.39
C VAL A 485 -13.65 35.26 38.46
N GLY A 486 -12.90 34.17 38.60
CA GLY A 486 -11.81 33.82 37.70
C GLY A 486 -12.35 33.32 36.36
N VAL A 487 -11.95 33.96 35.27
CA VAL A 487 -12.28 33.56 33.89
C VAL A 487 -11.01 33.32 33.09
N THR A 488 -11.04 32.39 32.15
CA THR A 488 -9.87 32.04 31.33
C THR A 488 -10.19 32.23 29.84
N PRO A 489 -9.18 32.33 28.98
CA PRO A 489 -9.38 32.29 27.53
C PRO A 489 -9.79 30.89 27.04
N ALA A 490 -9.71 29.86 27.88
CA ALA A 490 -9.98 28.48 27.49
C ALA A 490 -11.48 28.20 27.45
N THR A 491 -11.88 27.33 26.52
CA THR A 491 -13.24 26.86 26.37
C THR A 491 -13.26 25.34 26.49
N ILE A 492 -14.20 24.80 27.27
CA ILE A 492 -14.46 23.36 27.29
C ILE A 492 -14.85 22.95 25.87
N SER A 493 -14.08 22.04 25.29
CA SER A 493 -14.18 21.53 23.94
C SER A 493 -14.06 20.01 23.94
N ASP A 494 -14.80 19.36 23.05
CA ASP A 494 -14.68 17.92 22.86
C ASP A 494 -13.43 17.57 22.03
N SER A 495 -13.07 16.29 22.02
CA SER A 495 -11.90 15.79 21.29
C SER A 495 -11.93 16.07 19.78
N TYR A 496 -13.09 16.16 19.12
CA TYR A 496 -13.18 16.52 17.69
C TYR A 496 -12.79 17.97 17.47
N GLU A 497 -13.33 18.87 18.29
CA GLU A 497 -13.03 20.30 18.20
C GLU A 497 -11.55 20.58 18.48
N VAL A 498 -10.97 19.89 19.45
CA VAL A 498 -9.52 19.97 19.72
C VAL A 498 -8.72 19.36 18.56
N ALA A 499 -9.14 18.24 17.97
CA ALA A 499 -8.45 17.64 16.82
C ALA A 499 -8.41 18.58 15.61
N VAL A 500 -9.50 19.29 15.33
CA VAL A 500 -9.54 20.36 14.30
C VAL A 500 -8.52 21.44 14.62
N SER A 501 -8.47 21.86 15.89
CA SER A 501 -7.57 22.89 16.41
C SER A 501 -6.09 22.55 16.30
N LEU A 502 -5.75 21.27 16.51
CA LEU A 502 -4.39 20.78 16.28
C LEU A 502 -4.02 20.86 14.81
N GLY A 503 -4.97 20.61 13.90
CA GLY A 503 -4.79 20.85 12.47
C GLY A 503 -3.59 20.12 11.89
N LEU A 504 -3.54 18.79 12.01
CA LEU A 504 -2.46 18.02 11.38
C LEU A 504 -2.43 18.26 9.86
N PRO A 505 -1.23 18.47 9.27
CA PRO A 505 -1.13 18.64 7.83
C PRO A 505 -1.46 17.33 7.11
N LYS A 506 -2.32 17.43 6.10
CA LYS A 506 -2.65 16.40 5.11
C LYS A 506 -1.67 16.42 3.92
N LYS A 507 -1.01 17.55 3.66
CA LYS A 507 0.02 17.71 2.62
C LYS A 507 1.35 18.11 3.22
N SER A 508 2.43 17.80 2.51
CA SER A 508 3.78 18.21 2.91
C SER A 508 3.87 19.73 3.01
N ILE A 509 4.38 20.23 4.14
CA ILE A 509 4.76 21.63 4.34
C ILE A 509 6.28 21.74 4.38
N ASN A 510 6.83 22.93 4.12
CA ASN A 510 8.28 23.12 4.17
C ASN A 510 8.80 22.87 5.61
N GLY A 511 9.46 21.73 5.84
CA GLY A 511 9.93 21.31 7.16
C GLY A 511 9.25 20.06 7.74
N LEU A 512 8.13 19.60 7.17
CA LEU A 512 7.45 18.37 7.57
C LEU A 512 6.84 17.63 6.36
N PRO A 513 7.46 16.53 5.90
CA PRO A 513 6.89 15.70 4.85
C PRO A 513 5.68 14.91 5.34
N VAL A 514 4.61 14.94 4.54
CA VAL A 514 3.45 14.05 4.66
C VAL A 514 3.46 13.12 3.46
N VAL A 515 3.58 11.82 3.72
CA VAL A 515 3.69 10.78 2.70
C VAL A 515 2.41 9.96 2.67
N GLU A 516 1.73 10.00 1.53
CA GLU A 516 0.59 9.12 1.25
C GLU A 516 1.10 7.73 0.88
N SER A 517 0.64 6.70 1.60
CA SER A 517 0.96 5.29 1.38
C SER A 517 -0.29 4.41 1.40
N ALA A 518 -0.29 3.39 0.55
CA ALA A 518 -1.36 2.38 0.50
C ALA A 518 -1.14 1.28 1.56
N THR A 519 -2.23 0.73 2.08
CA THR A 519 -2.23 -0.44 2.96
C THR A 519 -1.96 -1.73 2.17
N PHE A 520 -1.09 -2.57 2.72
CA PHE A 520 -0.79 -3.93 2.25
C PHE A 520 -0.97 -4.90 3.43
N GLY A 521 -1.03 -6.20 3.14
CA GLY A 521 -1.16 -7.21 4.17
C GLY A 521 -0.02 -7.16 5.19
N ARG A 522 -0.40 -7.38 6.46
CA ARG A 522 0.51 -7.30 7.62
C ARG A 522 0.95 -8.66 8.13
N ASN A 523 0.54 -9.73 7.46
CA ASN A 523 1.02 -11.09 7.69
C ASN A 523 0.72 -11.97 6.47
N ILE A 524 1.38 -13.12 6.38
CA ILE A 524 1.07 -14.13 5.37
C ILE A 524 -0.06 -15.01 5.88
N PHE A 525 -1.25 -14.86 5.29
CA PHE A 525 -2.35 -15.80 5.47
C PHE A 525 -2.55 -16.60 4.18
N LYS A 526 -2.61 -17.92 4.31
CA LYS A 526 -2.79 -18.85 3.18
C LYS A 526 -4.25 -19.33 3.15
N LEU A 527 -4.81 -19.54 1.95
CA LEU A 527 -6.17 -20.07 1.78
C LEU A 527 -6.30 -21.53 2.28
N GLU A 528 -5.23 -22.30 2.20
CA GLU A 528 -5.16 -23.67 2.70
C GLU A 528 -4.02 -23.79 3.73
N ASN A 529 -4.33 -24.37 4.89
CA ASN A 529 -3.36 -24.66 5.94
C ASN A 529 -2.57 -25.93 5.58
N GLY A 530 -1.60 -25.79 4.68
CA GLY A 530 -0.58 -26.82 4.47
C GLY A 530 0.50 -26.76 5.55
N ASN A 531 0.89 -27.91 6.10
CA ASN A 531 2.11 -28.04 6.92
C ASN A 531 3.36 -27.89 6.01
N SER A 532 3.74 -26.68 5.63
CA SER A 532 5.02 -26.44 4.97
C SER A 532 6.13 -26.27 6.01
N ASN A 533 6.76 -27.36 6.44
CA ASN A 533 7.93 -27.31 7.33
C ASN A 533 9.20 -26.77 6.63
N ASN A 534 9.14 -26.47 5.33
CA ASN A 534 10.28 -26.04 4.53
C ASN A 534 10.02 -24.67 3.88
N GLU A 535 10.45 -23.63 4.58
CA GLU A 535 10.37 -22.24 4.12
C GLU A 535 11.77 -21.61 4.05
N ILE A 536 11.89 -20.52 3.28
CA ILE A 536 13.09 -19.68 3.18
C ILE A 536 12.78 -18.24 3.60
N GLU A 537 13.71 -17.60 4.33
CA GLU A 537 13.55 -16.23 4.82
C GLU A 537 13.86 -15.21 3.71
N LEU A 538 12.89 -14.39 3.30
CA LEU A 538 13.12 -13.33 2.31
C LEU A 538 13.55 -12.00 2.97
N GLY A 539 12.94 -11.67 4.11
CA GLY A 539 13.13 -10.40 4.79
C GLY A 539 12.07 -10.16 5.86
N ASN A 540 11.74 -8.89 6.10
CA ASN A 540 10.74 -8.49 7.09
C ASN A 540 9.56 -7.75 6.45
N ILE A 541 8.41 -7.78 7.11
CA ILE A 541 7.24 -6.98 6.73
C ILE A 541 7.58 -5.50 6.78
N TYR A 542 7.26 -4.79 5.70
CA TYR A 542 7.43 -3.36 5.58
C TYR A 542 6.06 -2.69 5.50
N HIS A 543 5.62 -2.09 6.59
CA HIS A 543 4.29 -1.48 6.67
C HIS A 543 4.41 0.04 6.90
N MET A 544 3.66 0.82 6.12
CA MET A 544 3.56 2.28 6.26
C MET A 544 4.91 2.99 6.36
N GLY A 545 5.89 2.57 5.57
CA GLY A 545 7.19 3.23 5.55
C GLY A 545 8.17 2.76 6.63
N LYS A 546 7.87 1.66 7.34
CA LYS A 546 8.70 1.13 8.42
C LYS A 546 8.83 -0.40 8.35
N ASP A 547 10.00 -0.90 8.72
CA ASP A 547 10.24 -2.33 8.99
C ASP A 547 9.61 -2.72 10.35
N GLU A 548 8.69 -3.69 10.35
CA GLU A 548 8.01 -4.19 11.55
C GLU A 548 8.77 -5.33 12.25
N GLY A 549 9.84 -5.86 11.66
CA GLY A 549 10.62 -6.98 12.19
C GLY A 549 9.95 -8.35 12.11
N THR A 550 8.68 -8.41 11.71
CA THR A 550 7.97 -9.67 11.42
C THR A 550 8.58 -10.33 10.19
N LYS A 551 9.08 -11.56 10.32
CA LYS A 551 9.74 -12.27 9.23
C LYS A 551 8.75 -12.68 8.14
N VAL A 552 9.20 -12.57 6.90
CA VAL A 552 8.49 -13.02 5.71
C VAL A 552 9.22 -14.23 5.15
N ASN A 553 8.54 -15.36 5.17
CA ASN A 553 9.06 -16.61 4.65
C ASN A 553 8.30 -17.02 3.38
N LEU A 554 9.03 -17.57 2.41
CA LEU A 554 8.45 -18.16 1.20
C LEU A 554 8.44 -19.68 1.33
N ASP A 555 7.35 -20.31 0.92
CA ASP A 555 7.29 -21.76 0.82
C ASP A 555 8.23 -22.27 -0.29
N LEU A 556 9.09 -23.24 0.03
CA LEU A 556 10.08 -23.78 -0.90
C LEU A 556 9.42 -24.50 -2.08
N LYS A 557 8.31 -25.22 -1.85
CA LYS A 557 7.58 -25.93 -2.92
C LYS A 557 6.97 -24.95 -3.92
N SER A 558 6.51 -23.81 -3.43
CA SER A 558 5.98 -22.71 -4.24
C SER A 558 6.99 -22.09 -5.20
N LEU A 559 8.30 -22.26 -4.97
CA LEU A 559 9.35 -21.79 -5.88
C LEU A 559 9.60 -22.73 -7.07
N ALA A 560 9.19 -24.01 -6.97
CA ALA A 560 9.17 -24.91 -8.12
C ALA A 560 8.16 -24.47 -9.19
N MET A 561 7.12 -23.73 -8.78
CA MET A 561 6.16 -23.09 -9.69
C MET A 561 6.64 -21.74 -10.23
N HIS A 562 7.96 -21.55 -10.26
CA HIS A 562 8.68 -20.38 -10.77
C HIS A 562 8.41 -19.07 -10.02
N SER A 563 9.37 -18.16 -10.16
CA SER A 563 9.36 -16.84 -9.53
C SER A 563 9.63 -15.75 -10.57
N PHE A 564 8.88 -14.66 -10.50
CA PHE A 564 9.12 -13.46 -11.30
C PHE A 564 9.59 -12.33 -10.40
N ILE A 565 10.73 -11.72 -10.75
CA ILE A 565 11.31 -10.60 -10.01
C ILE A 565 11.48 -9.44 -10.97
N THR A 566 10.90 -8.29 -10.64
CA THR A 566 10.98 -7.11 -11.48
C THR A 566 11.20 -5.82 -10.72
N GLY A 567 11.83 -4.86 -11.36
CA GLY A 567 12.08 -3.54 -10.79
C GLY A 567 13.05 -2.71 -11.63
N SER A 568 12.90 -1.39 -11.54
CA SER A 568 13.82 -0.44 -12.17
C SER A 568 15.27 -0.62 -11.71
N THR A 569 16.23 -0.14 -12.50
CA THR A 569 17.65 -0.17 -12.15
C THR A 569 17.89 0.45 -10.75
N GLY A 570 18.65 -0.25 -9.90
CA GLY A 570 18.94 0.22 -8.53
C GLY A 570 17.80 0.05 -7.51
N SER A 571 16.69 -0.61 -7.89
CA SER A 571 15.61 -0.95 -6.95
C SER A 571 15.98 -2.07 -5.97
N GLY A 572 16.97 -2.91 -6.34
CA GLY A 572 17.45 -4.04 -5.54
C GLY A 572 17.19 -5.42 -6.13
N LYS A 573 16.81 -5.52 -7.43
CA LYS A 573 16.49 -6.78 -8.14
C LYS A 573 17.53 -7.89 -7.89
N SER A 574 18.79 -7.62 -8.19
CA SER A 574 19.87 -8.59 -8.02
C SER A 574 20.04 -9.02 -6.56
N ASN A 575 19.93 -8.09 -5.60
CA ASN A 575 19.98 -8.42 -4.18
C ASN A 575 18.84 -9.38 -3.75
N SER A 576 17.65 -9.21 -4.32
CA SER A 576 16.53 -10.14 -4.11
C SER A 576 16.87 -11.54 -4.60
N VAL A 577 17.48 -11.66 -5.78
CA VAL A 577 17.96 -12.95 -6.30
C VAL A 577 19.06 -13.52 -5.40
N TYR A 578 20.03 -12.71 -4.97
CA TYR A 578 21.10 -13.16 -4.09
C TYR A 578 20.57 -13.74 -2.77
N GLN A 579 19.60 -13.05 -2.16
CA GLN A 579 18.97 -13.51 -0.93
C GLN A 579 18.27 -14.86 -1.16
N LEU A 580 17.50 -15.02 -2.25
CA LEU A 580 16.86 -16.30 -2.58
C LEU A 580 17.90 -17.41 -2.78
N LEU A 581 18.94 -17.19 -3.58
CA LEU A 581 19.98 -18.19 -3.86
C LEU A 581 20.73 -18.61 -2.59
N ARG A 582 21.00 -17.69 -1.66
CA ARG A 582 21.62 -18.02 -0.36
C ARG A 582 20.73 -18.92 0.49
N GLU A 583 19.44 -18.61 0.60
CA GLU A 583 18.54 -19.46 1.37
C GLU A 583 18.32 -20.82 0.71
N LEU A 584 18.21 -20.86 -0.63
CA LEU A 584 18.13 -22.10 -1.40
C LEU A 584 19.36 -22.99 -1.18
N LYS A 585 20.57 -22.41 -1.22
CA LYS A 585 21.82 -23.11 -0.91
C LYS A 585 21.81 -23.67 0.52
N ARG A 586 21.32 -22.91 1.52
CA ARG A 586 21.18 -23.39 2.92
C ARG A 586 20.21 -24.57 3.03
N LYS A 587 19.23 -24.66 2.14
CA LYS A 587 18.30 -25.80 2.00
C LYS A 587 18.82 -26.91 1.07
N ASN A 588 20.08 -26.82 0.63
CA ASN A 588 20.73 -27.75 -0.30
C ASN A 588 20.03 -27.86 -1.67
N VAL A 589 19.35 -26.79 -2.10
CA VAL A 589 18.85 -26.65 -3.47
C VAL A 589 19.97 -26.07 -4.34
N LYS A 590 20.24 -26.70 -5.48
CA LYS A 590 21.29 -26.28 -6.41
C LYS A 590 20.80 -25.16 -7.33
N PHE A 591 21.70 -24.43 -7.97
CA PHE A 591 21.27 -23.38 -8.88
C PHE A 591 22.21 -23.17 -10.07
N MET A 592 21.65 -22.70 -11.17
CA MET A 592 22.38 -22.16 -12.32
C MET A 592 21.95 -20.71 -12.54
N VAL A 593 22.90 -19.79 -12.61
CA VAL A 593 22.65 -18.40 -13.00
C VAL A 593 23.12 -18.16 -14.42
N ILE A 594 22.24 -17.69 -15.28
CA ILE A 594 22.62 -17.21 -16.62
C ILE A 594 22.62 -15.67 -16.59
N GLU A 595 23.81 -15.08 -16.70
CA GLU A 595 24.00 -13.65 -16.56
C GLU A 595 24.48 -12.97 -17.86
N PRO A 596 23.59 -12.34 -18.64
CA PRO A 596 23.94 -11.72 -19.92
C PRO A 596 24.55 -10.32 -19.84
N ALA A 597 24.48 -9.63 -18.69
CA ALA A 597 24.71 -8.19 -18.65
C ALA A 597 25.95 -7.76 -17.84
N LYS A 598 25.95 -7.92 -16.51
CA LYS A 598 26.89 -7.22 -15.63
C LYS A 598 28.11 -8.05 -15.18
N GLY A 599 27.97 -9.36 -15.15
CA GLY A 599 28.95 -10.27 -14.56
C GLY A 599 29.10 -10.09 -13.05
N GLU A 600 28.04 -9.69 -12.33
CA GLU A 600 28.05 -9.41 -10.89
C GLU A 600 28.00 -10.69 -10.03
N TYR A 601 27.37 -11.78 -10.52
CA TYR A 601 27.14 -12.98 -9.71
C TYR A 601 28.43 -13.74 -9.37
N LYS A 602 29.49 -13.63 -10.20
CA LYS A 602 30.80 -14.25 -9.90
C LYS A 602 31.48 -13.65 -8.66
N TYR A 603 31.23 -12.37 -8.34
CA TYR A 603 31.78 -11.73 -7.14
C TYR A 603 31.03 -12.10 -5.87
N VAL A 604 29.78 -12.57 -6.01
CA VAL A 604 28.91 -12.96 -4.89
C VAL A 604 28.98 -14.46 -4.62
N PHE A 605 29.00 -15.29 -5.67
CA PHE A 605 28.91 -16.74 -5.57
C PHE A 605 30.12 -17.48 -6.15
N GLY A 606 31.12 -16.81 -6.72
CA GLY A 606 32.24 -17.47 -7.39
C GLY A 606 33.15 -18.31 -6.48
N ASN A 607 33.09 -18.10 -5.16
CA ASN A 607 33.75 -18.95 -4.15
C ASN A 607 32.94 -20.22 -3.81
N ASP A 608 31.65 -20.24 -4.14
CA ASP A 608 30.66 -21.23 -3.74
C ASP A 608 30.01 -21.97 -4.93
N ALA A 609 30.29 -21.51 -6.14
CA ALA A 609 29.74 -21.97 -7.41
C ALA A 609 30.83 -21.97 -8.48
N LYS A 610 30.72 -22.87 -9.45
CA LYS A 610 31.59 -22.87 -10.63
C LYS A 610 31.21 -21.73 -11.56
N VAL A 611 32.19 -20.94 -11.99
CA VAL A 611 31.98 -19.81 -12.89
C VAL A 611 32.52 -20.17 -14.27
N TYR A 612 31.62 -20.26 -15.25
CA TYR A 612 31.96 -20.41 -16.66
C TYR A 612 31.73 -19.07 -17.36
N GLY A 613 32.68 -18.64 -18.18
CA GLY A 613 32.58 -17.39 -18.93
C GLY A 613 33.16 -17.52 -20.33
N THR A 614 33.11 -16.43 -21.08
CA THR A 614 33.59 -16.40 -22.47
C THR A 614 35.04 -15.97 -22.62
N ASN A 615 35.70 -15.61 -21.51
CA ASN A 615 37.08 -15.17 -21.51
C ASN A 615 37.92 -16.00 -20.52
N PRO A 616 38.89 -16.80 -21.01
CA PRO A 616 39.63 -17.75 -20.20
C PRO A 616 40.63 -17.10 -19.23
N TYR A 617 40.81 -15.78 -19.29
CA TYR A 617 41.64 -15.05 -18.32
C TYR A 617 40.86 -14.68 -17.05
N TYR A 618 39.52 -14.72 -17.08
CA TYR A 618 38.67 -14.23 -15.99
C TYR A 618 37.74 -15.29 -15.41
N ALA A 619 37.51 -16.41 -16.10
CA ALA A 619 36.70 -17.53 -15.65
C ALA A 619 37.07 -18.78 -16.47
N GLU A 620 36.62 -19.96 -16.03
CA GLU A 620 36.74 -21.18 -16.83
C GLU A 620 35.95 -21.02 -18.14
N GLN A 621 36.49 -21.51 -19.26
CA GLN A 621 35.85 -21.30 -20.56
C GLN A 621 34.52 -22.07 -20.63
N PHE A 622 33.44 -21.35 -20.93
CA PHE A 622 32.14 -21.94 -21.19
C PHE A 622 32.18 -22.72 -22.52
N LYS A 623 31.80 -24.01 -22.48
CA LYS A 623 31.74 -24.89 -23.65
C LYS A 623 30.45 -25.72 -23.65
N ILE A 624 29.70 -25.70 -24.75
CA ILE A 624 28.43 -26.43 -24.90
C ILE A 624 28.22 -26.83 -26.37
N ASN A 625 27.83 -28.08 -26.63
CA ASN A 625 27.39 -28.47 -27.96
C ASN A 625 25.84 -28.41 -28.03
N PRO A 626 25.24 -27.51 -28.84
CA PRO A 626 23.79 -27.41 -28.96
C PRO A 626 23.15 -28.61 -29.65
N PHE A 627 23.91 -29.40 -30.43
CA PHE A 627 23.43 -30.56 -31.17
C PHE A 627 23.45 -31.86 -30.35
N LYS A 628 23.96 -31.80 -29.12
CA LYS A 628 24.01 -32.97 -28.25
C LYS A 628 22.73 -33.07 -27.44
N PHE A 629 22.21 -34.30 -27.31
CA PHE A 629 21.00 -34.60 -26.56
C PHE A 629 21.13 -35.92 -25.77
N PRO A 630 20.36 -36.11 -24.68
CA PRO A 630 20.35 -37.34 -23.91
C PRO A 630 19.78 -38.54 -24.70
N LYS A 631 20.29 -39.76 -24.48
CA LYS A 631 19.91 -40.98 -25.24
C LYS A 631 18.43 -41.35 -25.24
N LYS A 632 17.65 -40.82 -24.29
CA LYS A 632 16.20 -41.07 -24.21
C LYS A 632 15.38 -40.06 -25.03
N ILE A 633 16.00 -39.03 -25.60
CA ILE A 633 15.38 -38.07 -26.51
C ILE A 633 15.62 -38.54 -27.93
N HIS A 634 14.58 -38.46 -28.77
CA HIS A 634 14.70 -38.82 -30.17
C HIS A 634 15.40 -37.69 -30.93
N VAL A 635 16.27 -38.02 -31.89
CA VAL A 635 17.03 -37.01 -32.68
C VAL A 635 16.12 -35.97 -33.34
N LEU A 636 15.00 -36.39 -33.95
CA LEU A 636 14.03 -35.46 -34.55
C LEU A 636 13.35 -34.52 -33.53
N GLU A 637 13.12 -34.99 -32.31
CA GLU A 637 12.52 -34.19 -31.23
C GLU A 637 13.49 -33.07 -30.81
N HIS A 638 14.78 -33.39 -30.73
CA HIS A 638 15.83 -32.43 -30.46
C HIS A 638 16.02 -31.42 -31.59
N ILE A 639 16.01 -31.89 -32.86
CA ILE A 639 16.12 -31.02 -34.03
C ILE A 639 15.00 -29.98 -34.06
N ASP A 640 13.75 -30.39 -33.81
CA ASP A 640 12.60 -29.47 -33.79
C ASP A 640 12.78 -28.38 -32.72
N ARG A 641 13.15 -28.76 -31.49
CA ARG A 641 13.44 -27.79 -30.41
C ARG A 641 14.58 -26.85 -30.76
N LEU A 642 15.67 -27.36 -31.33
CA LEU A 642 16.83 -26.56 -31.69
C LEU A 642 16.47 -25.53 -32.77
N VAL A 643 15.69 -25.93 -33.78
CA VAL A 643 15.17 -25.03 -34.83
C VAL A 643 14.27 -23.95 -34.24
N GLU A 644 13.43 -24.29 -33.26
CA GLU A 644 12.60 -23.31 -32.55
C GLU A 644 13.43 -22.29 -31.77
N ILE A 645 14.50 -22.71 -31.09
CA ILE A 645 15.42 -21.77 -30.44
C ILE A 645 16.01 -20.78 -31.46
N PHE A 646 16.40 -21.24 -32.65
CA PHE A 646 16.85 -20.33 -33.71
C PHE A 646 15.73 -19.38 -34.16
N ASN A 647 14.48 -19.84 -34.29
CA ASN A 647 13.35 -18.99 -34.66
C ASN A 647 13.04 -17.90 -33.60
N VAL A 648 13.26 -18.19 -32.31
CA VAL A 648 13.14 -17.19 -31.23
C VAL A 648 14.23 -16.14 -31.32
N CYS A 649 15.47 -16.57 -31.57
CA CYS A 649 16.65 -15.70 -31.48
C CYS A 649 16.92 -14.92 -32.77
N TRP A 650 16.48 -15.44 -33.92
CA TRP A 650 16.70 -14.85 -35.23
C TRP A 650 15.37 -14.57 -35.93
N PRO A 651 15.12 -13.32 -36.36
CA PRO A 651 13.97 -13.05 -37.20
C PRO A 651 14.16 -13.77 -38.54
N MET A 652 13.32 -14.78 -38.77
CA MET A 652 13.24 -15.55 -40.01
C MET A 652 11.94 -15.21 -40.74
N TYR A 653 11.99 -15.22 -42.08
CA TYR A 653 10.83 -14.97 -42.94
C TYR A 653 10.76 -16.01 -44.05
N ALA A 654 9.59 -16.12 -44.69
CA ALA A 654 9.35 -17.05 -45.79
C ALA A 654 9.73 -18.50 -45.43
N ALA A 655 10.47 -19.19 -46.30
CA ALA A 655 10.86 -20.59 -46.14
C ALA A 655 12.17 -20.79 -45.35
N MET A 656 12.76 -19.75 -44.77
CA MET A 656 14.02 -19.86 -44.02
C MET A 656 14.00 -20.91 -42.89
N PRO A 657 12.94 -21.03 -42.06
CA PRO A 657 12.91 -22.04 -41.00
C PRO A 657 12.94 -23.47 -41.56
N ALA A 658 12.27 -23.73 -42.69
CA ALA A 658 12.26 -25.04 -43.33
C ALA A 658 13.65 -25.38 -43.92
N VAL A 659 14.30 -24.41 -44.57
CA VAL A 659 15.67 -24.55 -45.08
C VAL A 659 16.66 -24.83 -43.95
N LEU A 660 16.53 -24.11 -42.82
CA LEU A 660 17.39 -24.34 -41.66
C LEU A 660 17.14 -25.73 -41.05
N LYS A 661 15.88 -26.15 -40.93
CA LYS A 661 15.54 -27.49 -40.43
C LYS A 661 16.15 -28.59 -41.29
N GLU A 662 15.99 -28.51 -42.62
CA GLU A 662 16.58 -29.48 -43.55
C GLU A 662 18.11 -29.50 -43.43
N ALA A 663 18.75 -28.34 -43.31
CA ALA A 663 20.20 -28.25 -43.12
C ALA A 663 20.67 -28.89 -41.79
N VAL A 664 19.91 -28.72 -40.70
CA VAL A 664 20.19 -29.39 -39.42
C VAL A 664 20.02 -30.90 -39.56
N GLU A 665 18.95 -31.37 -40.20
CA GLU A 665 18.72 -32.80 -40.46
C GLU A 665 19.89 -33.41 -41.26
N ARG A 666 20.26 -32.81 -42.39
CA ARG A 666 21.41 -33.27 -43.19
C ARG A 666 22.73 -33.25 -42.41
N SER A 667 22.89 -32.32 -41.47
CA SER A 667 24.08 -32.29 -40.60
C SER A 667 24.19 -33.54 -39.73
N TYR A 668 23.06 -34.04 -39.19
CA TYR A 668 23.04 -35.31 -38.45
C TYR A 668 23.26 -36.52 -39.36
N GLU A 669 22.60 -36.59 -40.51
CA GLU A 669 22.77 -37.68 -41.48
C GLU A 669 24.23 -37.78 -41.95
N SER A 670 24.87 -36.63 -42.23
CA SER A 670 26.26 -36.57 -42.73
C SER A 670 27.30 -37.18 -41.80
N ILE A 671 26.99 -37.30 -40.50
CA ILE A 671 27.86 -37.90 -39.49
C ILE A 671 27.36 -39.28 -39.01
N GLY A 672 26.40 -39.87 -39.73
CA GLY A 672 25.94 -41.24 -39.55
C GLY A 672 24.76 -41.43 -38.60
N TRP A 673 23.94 -40.41 -38.35
CA TRP A 673 22.67 -40.61 -37.61
C TRP A 673 21.59 -41.18 -38.51
N ASN A 674 20.87 -42.17 -38.00
CA ASN A 674 19.69 -42.74 -38.64
C ASN A 674 18.43 -42.25 -37.92
N PHE A 675 17.56 -41.52 -38.63
CA PHE A 675 16.34 -40.96 -38.04
C PHE A 675 15.26 -41.98 -37.70
N ALA A 676 15.27 -43.18 -38.30
CA ALA A 676 14.30 -44.22 -38.00
C ALA A 676 14.62 -44.95 -36.68
N THR A 677 15.91 -45.12 -36.37
CA THR A 677 16.36 -45.78 -35.12
C THR A 677 16.75 -44.77 -34.03
N SER A 678 17.00 -43.51 -34.40
CA SER A 678 17.59 -42.49 -33.52
C SER A 678 18.91 -42.95 -32.90
N GLU A 679 19.73 -43.63 -33.69
CA GLU A 679 21.05 -44.11 -33.31
C GLU A 679 22.10 -43.65 -34.34
N ASN A 680 23.34 -43.52 -33.89
CA ASN A 680 24.47 -43.25 -34.76
C ASN A 680 25.10 -44.59 -35.22
N ASP A 681 25.25 -44.77 -36.53
CA ASP A 681 25.73 -46.00 -37.18
C ASP A 681 27.15 -46.41 -36.73
N PHE A 682 27.96 -45.46 -36.22
CA PHE A 682 29.29 -45.75 -35.70
C PHE A 682 29.28 -46.22 -34.24
N GLY A 683 28.11 -46.26 -33.58
CA GLY A 683 27.95 -46.71 -32.19
C GLY A 683 28.69 -45.84 -31.19
N ILE A 684 28.84 -44.56 -31.49
CA ILE A 684 29.46 -43.54 -30.62
C ILE A 684 28.56 -42.32 -30.53
N ASP A 685 28.67 -41.59 -29.42
CA ASP A 685 27.92 -40.36 -29.17
C ASP A 685 28.57 -39.17 -29.92
N LEU A 686 28.64 -39.26 -31.26
CA LEU A 686 29.13 -38.21 -32.16
C LEU A 686 27.97 -37.32 -32.60
N TYR A 687 28.12 -36.00 -32.43
CA TYR A 687 27.08 -35.02 -32.75
C TYR A 687 27.60 -33.95 -33.72
N PRO A 688 26.72 -33.30 -34.50
CA PRO A 688 27.13 -32.22 -35.39
C PRO A 688 27.68 -31.00 -34.64
N THR A 689 28.29 -30.09 -35.39
CA THR A 689 28.74 -28.77 -34.94
C THR A 689 28.17 -27.68 -35.85
N PHE A 690 28.37 -26.41 -35.47
CA PHE A 690 28.01 -25.29 -36.35
C PHE A 690 28.80 -25.26 -37.65
N GLU A 691 29.99 -25.88 -37.72
CA GLU A 691 30.74 -26.01 -38.96
C GLU A 691 30.04 -26.95 -39.94
N ASP A 692 29.55 -28.10 -39.43
CA ASP A 692 28.80 -29.07 -40.24
C ASP A 692 27.48 -28.44 -40.74
N LEU A 693 26.77 -27.72 -39.85
CA LEU A 693 25.56 -26.98 -40.24
C LEU A 693 25.82 -25.90 -41.28
N LEU A 694 26.94 -25.16 -41.19
CA LEU A 694 27.27 -24.12 -42.16
C LEU A 694 27.48 -24.70 -43.57
N GLU A 695 28.11 -25.87 -43.65
CA GLU A 695 28.35 -26.57 -44.90
C GLU A 695 27.03 -27.08 -45.49
N GLU A 696 26.24 -27.83 -44.72
CA GLU A 696 24.98 -28.39 -45.21
C GLU A 696 23.94 -27.32 -45.53
N LEU A 697 23.89 -26.23 -44.76
CA LEU A 697 23.06 -25.07 -45.09
C LEU A 697 23.41 -24.49 -46.47
N SER A 698 24.71 -24.41 -46.78
CA SER A 698 25.16 -23.93 -48.09
C SER A 698 24.70 -24.88 -49.20
N ASN A 699 24.80 -26.20 -48.97
CA ASN A 699 24.36 -27.22 -49.93
C ASN A 699 22.84 -27.15 -50.18
N VAL A 700 22.03 -27.15 -49.12
CA VAL A 700 20.56 -27.07 -49.22
C VAL A 700 20.12 -25.82 -49.98
N ILE A 701 20.72 -24.65 -49.70
CA ILE A 701 20.39 -23.42 -50.42
C ILE A 701 20.77 -23.54 -51.90
N MET A 702 21.95 -24.07 -52.22
CA MET A 702 22.40 -24.21 -53.62
C MET A 702 21.56 -25.21 -54.42
N GLU A 703 21.17 -26.32 -53.81
CA GLU A 703 20.36 -27.39 -54.43
C GLU A 703 18.88 -27.01 -54.60
N SER A 704 18.37 -26.09 -53.78
CA SER A 704 16.96 -25.67 -53.85
C SER A 704 16.57 -25.07 -55.20
N GLU A 705 15.28 -25.15 -55.55
CA GLU A 705 14.72 -24.56 -56.78
C GLU A 705 14.44 -23.05 -56.65
N TYR A 706 14.91 -22.40 -55.59
CA TYR A 706 14.69 -20.96 -55.39
C TYR A 706 15.43 -20.10 -56.42
N SER A 707 14.92 -18.88 -56.67
CA SER A 707 15.61 -17.92 -57.52
C SER A 707 16.96 -17.52 -56.93
N GLN A 708 17.91 -17.09 -57.78
CA GLN A 708 19.24 -16.70 -57.32
C GLN A 708 19.18 -15.57 -56.28
N GLU A 709 18.25 -14.62 -56.44
CA GLU A 709 18.01 -13.55 -55.46
C GLU A 709 17.59 -14.08 -54.08
N VAL A 710 16.71 -15.09 -54.03
CA VAL A 710 16.30 -15.72 -52.77
C VAL A 710 17.47 -16.49 -52.15
N LYS A 711 18.26 -17.20 -52.95
CA LYS A 711 19.46 -17.90 -52.49
C LYS A 711 20.48 -16.92 -51.91
N ASP A 712 20.76 -15.82 -52.60
CA ASP A 712 21.70 -14.78 -52.15
C ASP A 712 21.21 -14.12 -50.84
N ASN A 713 19.90 -13.88 -50.72
CA ASN A 713 19.28 -13.38 -49.49
C ASN A 713 19.43 -14.38 -48.33
N TYR A 714 19.23 -15.67 -48.58
CA TYR A 714 19.35 -16.73 -47.55
C TYR A 714 20.81 -16.93 -47.11
N ILE A 715 21.75 -16.89 -48.05
CA ILE A 715 23.19 -16.90 -47.74
C ILE A 715 23.54 -15.66 -46.90
N GLY A 716 23.09 -14.49 -47.33
CA GLY A 716 23.31 -13.24 -46.61
C GLY A 716 22.77 -13.26 -45.18
N SER A 717 21.57 -13.82 -44.96
CA SER A 717 20.87 -13.78 -43.67
C SER A 717 21.24 -14.93 -42.71
N LEU A 718 21.29 -16.18 -43.18
CA LEU A 718 21.53 -17.37 -42.34
C LEU A 718 23.01 -17.76 -42.32
N SER A 719 23.64 -17.91 -43.49
CA SER A 719 25.03 -18.40 -43.54
C SER A 719 26.01 -17.45 -42.84
N THR A 720 25.79 -16.14 -42.93
CA THR A 720 26.61 -15.15 -42.20
C THR A 720 26.48 -15.30 -40.69
N ARG A 721 25.26 -15.53 -40.18
CA ARG A 721 25.00 -15.72 -38.74
C ARG A 721 25.62 -17.02 -38.24
N ILE A 722 25.40 -18.15 -38.93
CA ILE A 722 26.01 -19.44 -38.56
C ILE A 722 27.54 -19.35 -38.62
N ARG A 723 28.12 -18.77 -39.68
CA ARG A 723 29.56 -18.54 -39.80
C ARG A 723 30.15 -17.69 -38.67
N SER A 724 29.36 -16.80 -38.07
CA SER A 724 29.81 -16.04 -36.90
C SER A 724 29.97 -16.92 -35.66
N LEU A 725 29.21 -18.01 -35.55
CA LEU A 725 29.27 -18.98 -34.45
C LEU A 725 30.41 -20.00 -34.61
N THR A 726 30.98 -20.15 -35.81
CA THR A 726 32.10 -21.07 -36.07
C THR A 726 33.47 -20.43 -35.82
N ASN A 727 33.56 -19.12 -35.61
CA ASN A 727 34.83 -18.38 -35.58
C ASN A 727 35.06 -17.66 -34.25
N GLY A 728 36.32 -17.36 -33.94
CA GLY A 728 36.70 -16.59 -32.75
C GLY A 728 36.28 -17.27 -31.45
N ILE A 729 35.86 -16.46 -30.47
CA ILE A 729 35.44 -16.94 -29.14
C ILE A 729 34.21 -17.88 -29.23
N TYR A 730 33.29 -17.64 -30.17
CA TYR A 730 32.09 -18.47 -30.31
C TYR A 730 32.43 -19.85 -30.86
N GLY A 731 33.40 -19.92 -31.77
CA GLY A 731 33.99 -21.20 -32.19
C GLY A 731 34.44 -21.99 -30.97
N GLU A 732 35.20 -21.39 -30.06
CA GLU A 732 35.67 -22.06 -28.83
C GLU A 732 34.55 -22.49 -27.87
N ILE A 733 33.45 -21.73 -27.79
CA ILE A 733 32.29 -22.05 -26.95
C ILE A 733 31.51 -23.26 -27.50
N PHE A 734 31.36 -23.36 -28.82
CA PHE A 734 30.53 -24.39 -29.45
C PHE A 734 31.33 -25.60 -29.99
N LEU A 735 32.58 -25.78 -29.54
CA LEU A 735 33.39 -26.97 -29.84
C LEU A 735 32.83 -28.23 -29.17
N GLY A 736 33.17 -29.40 -29.72
CA GLY A 736 32.63 -30.70 -29.29
C GLY A 736 33.02 -31.17 -27.88
N GLU A 737 34.06 -30.62 -27.27
CA GLU A 737 34.47 -30.95 -25.89
C GLU A 737 33.71 -30.09 -24.87
N GLU A 738 32.43 -30.40 -24.66
CA GLU A 738 31.55 -29.64 -23.76
C GLU A 738 31.73 -29.98 -22.26
N ILE A 739 31.25 -29.09 -21.39
CA ILE A 739 31.30 -29.23 -19.91
C ILE A 739 30.49 -30.46 -19.42
N GLY A 740 29.35 -30.73 -20.07
CA GLY A 740 28.43 -31.82 -19.78
C GLY A 740 27.27 -31.44 -18.85
N ASP A 741 26.10 -32.03 -19.11
CA ASP A 741 24.81 -31.67 -18.50
C ASP A 741 24.81 -31.78 -16.97
N LYS A 742 25.40 -32.84 -16.41
CA LYS A 742 25.46 -33.05 -14.96
C LYS A 742 26.19 -31.93 -14.23
N LYS A 743 27.31 -31.45 -14.77
CA LYS A 743 28.08 -30.35 -14.17
C LYS A 743 27.33 -29.01 -14.29
N LEU A 744 26.59 -28.81 -15.40
CA LEU A 744 25.84 -27.57 -15.62
C LEU A 744 24.56 -27.50 -14.78
N PHE A 745 23.87 -28.63 -14.64
CA PHE A 745 22.50 -28.65 -14.11
C PHE A 745 22.39 -29.30 -12.72
N ASP A 746 23.37 -30.03 -12.20
CA ASP A 746 23.29 -30.63 -10.85
C ASP A 746 24.27 -30.01 -9.83
N GLU A 747 25.03 -28.99 -10.22
CA GLU A 747 25.95 -28.23 -9.37
C GLU A 747 25.53 -26.77 -9.26
N ASN A 748 26.18 -26.00 -8.37
CA ASN A 748 26.00 -24.55 -8.34
C ASN A 748 26.85 -23.91 -9.42
N VAL A 749 26.23 -23.26 -10.40
CA VAL A 749 26.89 -22.73 -11.59
C VAL A 749 26.51 -21.28 -11.85
N VAL A 750 27.48 -20.49 -12.29
CA VAL A 750 27.29 -19.14 -12.84
C VAL A 750 27.84 -19.12 -14.26
N ILE A 751 26.99 -18.80 -15.23
CA ILE A 751 27.33 -18.63 -16.64
C ILE A 751 27.39 -17.13 -16.93
N ASP A 752 28.60 -16.58 -17.00
CA ASP A 752 28.87 -15.17 -17.26
C ASP A 752 28.97 -14.89 -18.77
N LEU A 753 27.89 -14.36 -19.33
CA LEU A 753 27.78 -13.93 -20.74
C LEU A 753 27.94 -12.41 -20.89
N SER A 754 28.33 -11.67 -19.85
CA SER A 754 28.45 -10.20 -19.86
C SER A 754 29.38 -9.67 -20.95
N ARG A 755 30.38 -10.47 -21.35
CA ARG A 755 31.38 -10.12 -22.37
C ARG A 755 31.01 -10.54 -23.79
N VAL A 756 29.86 -11.17 -24.00
CA VAL A 756 29.32 -11.41 -25.34
C VAL A 756 28.82 -10.09 -25.90
N GLY A 757 29.16 -9.78 -27.16
CA GLY A 757 28.81 -8.50 -27.79
C GLY A 757 27.40 -8.46 -28.38
N SER A 758 27.01 -9.51 -29.12
CA SER A 758 25.71 -9.58 -29.79
C SER A 758 24.61 -10.01 -28.81
N MET A 759 23.50 -9.29 -28.81
CA MET A 759 22.33 -9.65 -28.01
C MET A 759 21.69 -10.95 -28.53
N GLU A 760 21.65 -11.12 -29.84
CA GLU A 760 21.12 -12.31 -30.50
C GLU A 760 21.90 -13.56 -30.09
N THR A 761 23.24 -13.46 -30.00
CA THR A 761 24.08 -14.57 -29.53
C THR A 761 23.86 -14.86 -28.04
N LYS A 762 23.64 -13.84 -27.20
CA LYS A 762 23.27 -14.05 -25.78
C LYS A 762 21.96 -14.81 -25.68
N SER A 763 20.92 -14.36 -26.40
CA SER A 763 19.62 -15.03 -26.45
C SER A 763 19.75 -16.48 -26.93
N LEU A 764 20.57 -16.73 -27.95
CA LEU A 764 20.82 -18.07 -28.48
C LEU A 764 21.45 -18.99 -27.42
N ILE A 765 22.51 -18.52 -26.75
CA ILE A 765 23.17 -19.30 -25.68
C ILE A 765 22.18 -19.57 -24.54
N MET A 766 21.40 -18.57 -24.12
CA MET A 766 20.36 -18.73 -23.10
C MET A 766 19.31 -19.78 -23.52
N GLY A 767 18.83 -19.71 -24.76
CA GLY A 767 17.85 -20.66 -25.30
C GLY A 767 18.39 -22.09 -25.38
N ILE A 768 19.63 -22.26 -25.82
CA ILE A 768 20.32 -23.56 -25.85
C ILE A 768 20.44 -24.14 -24.43
N LEU A 769 20.80 -23.32 -23.44
CA LEU A 769 20.90 -23.76 -22.05
C LEU A 769 19.54 -24.21 -21.48
N VAL A 770 18.47 -23.45 -21.75
CA VAL A 770 17.10 -23.82 -21.32
C VAL A 770 16.65 -25.11 -22.00
N MET A 771 16.91 -25.27 -23.30
CA MET A 771 16.59 -26.49 -24.05
C MET A 771 17.34 -27.71 -23.51
N ARG A 772 18.67 -27.61 -23.37
CA ARG A 772 19.51 -28.72 -22.86
C ARG A 772 19.13 -29.08 -21.42
N LEU A 773 18.80 -28.10 -20.59
CA LEU A 773 18.28 -28.31 -19.23
C LEU A 773 16.96 -29.08 -19.26
N GLN A 774 16.01 -28.68 -20.10
CA GLN A 774 14.72 -29.35 -20.23
C GLN A 774 14.91 -30.82 -20.61
N GLU A 775 15.67 -31.10 -21.66
CA GLU A 775 15.94 -32.47 -22.13
C GLU A 775 16.64 -33.32 -21.07
N TYR A 776 17.61 -32.73 -20.36
CA TYR A 776 18.27 -33.40 -19.25
C TYR A 776 17.27 -33.75 -18.14
N ARG A 777 16.41 -32.82 -17.74
CA ARG A 777 15.41 -33.04 -16.68
C ARG A 777 14.33 -34.04 -17.07
N MET A 778 13.87 -34.03 -18.32
CA MET A 778 12.92 -35.02 -18.84
C MET A 778 13.44 -36.46 -18.76
N THR A 779 14.77 -36.65 -18.85
CA THR A 779 15.38 -37.97 -18.97
C THR A 779 16.03 -38.50 -17.69
N SER A 780 16.45 -37.59 -16.81
CA SER A 780 17.10 -37.87 -15.51
C SER A 780 16.21 -37.59 -14.29
N GLY A 781 15.18 -36.77 -14.42
CA GLY A 781 14.32 -36.31 -13.32
C GLY A 781 13.23 -37.30 -12.94
N ASP A 782 12.83 -37.27 -11.67
CA ASP A 782 11.65 -37.99 -11.19
C ASP A 782 10.39 -37.17 -11.50
N MET A 783 9.29 -37.83 -11.88
CA MET A 783 8.00 -37.16 -12.03
C MET A 783 7.47 -36.67 -10.68
N ASN A 784 6.97 -35.43 -10.65
CA ASN A 784 6.48 -34.74 -9.45
C ASN A 784 7.54 -34.62 -8.33
N ALA A 785 8.79 -34.38 -8.71
CA ALA A 785 9.85 -34.15 -7.74
C ALA A 785 9.64 -32.83 -6.97
N GLU A 786 10.06 -32.81 -5.70
CA GLU A 786 10.21 -31.54 -4.97
C GLU A 786 11.32 -30.68 -5.59
N LEU A 787 11.39 -29.40 -5.22
CA LEU A 787 12.40 -28.48 -5.73
C LEU A 787 13.82 -28.98 -5.44
N ARG A 788 14.60 -29.24 -6.49
CA ARG A 788 16.00 -29.72 -6.41
C ARG A 788 16.99 -28.71 -6.98
N HIS A 789 16.59 -27.99 -8.03
CA HIS A 789 17.44 -27.05 -8.73
C HIS A 789 16.64 -25.81 -9.16
N VAL A 790 17.32 -24.66 -9.22
CA VAL A 790 16.74 -23.39 -9.68
C VAL A 790 17.62 -22.76 -10.75
N THR A 791 17.01 -22.40 -11.88
CA THR A 791 17.67 -21.63 -12.94
C THR A 791 17.26 -20.16 -12.88
N VAL A 792 18.23 -19.26 -12.82
CA VAL A 792 18.03 -17.80 -12.88
C VAL A 792 18.26 -17.31 -14.31
N LEU A 793 17.24 -16.67 -14.88
CA LEU A 793 17.31 -15.96 -16.16
C LEU A 793 17.28 -14.45 -15.90
N GLU A 794 18.46 -13.81 -15.92
CA GLU A 794 18.58 -12.35 -15.90
C GLU A 794 18.33 -11.76 -17.29
N GLU A 795 17.69 -10.58 -17.34
CA GLU A 795 17.31 -9.88 -18.58
C GLU A 795 16.57 -10.82 -19.56
N ALA A 796 15.60 -11.55 -19.02
CA ALA A 796 14.86 -12.59 -19.72
C ALA A 796 14.11 -12.08 -20.95
N HIS A 797 13.81 -10.77 -21.05
CA HIS A 797 13.19 -10.16 -22.24
C HIS A 797 14.01 -10.35 -23.52
N ASN A 798 15.31 -10.67 -23.41
CA ASN A 798 16.13 -11.00 -24.57
C ASN A 798 15.74 -12.33 -25.22
N LEU A 799 15.22 -13.27 -24.44
CA LEU A 799 14.74 -14.59 -24.91
C LEU A 799 13.22 -14.66 -25.01
N LEU A 800 12.51 -14.03 -24.06
CA LEU A 800 11.07 -14.14 -23.85
C LEU A 800 10.32 -12.86 -24.25
N LYS A 801 10.70 -12.29 -25.40
CA LYS A 801 10.23 -10.98 -25.84
C LYS A 801 8.76 -11.00 -26.26
N ARG A 802 8.00 -10.00 -25.83
CA ARG A 802 6.63 -9.76 -26.31
C ARG A 802 6.63 -9.40 -27.79
N THR A 803 5.81 -10.11 -28.57
CA THR A 803 5.52 -9.76 -29.96
C THR A 803 4.19 -9.02 -30.05
N SER A 804 4.09 -8.03 -30.94
CA SER A 804 2.86 -7.28 -31.15
C SER A 804 1.83 -8.15 -31.87
N THR A 805 0.74 -8.50 -31.20
CA THR A 805 -0.43 -9.19 -31.78
C THR A 805 -1.19 -8.33 -32.80
N GLU A 806 -0.91 -7.03 -32.88
CA GLU A 806 -1.63 -6.05 -33.70
C GLU A 806 -1.04 -5.81 -35.10
N GLN A 807 0.15 -6.36 -35.42
CA GLN A 807 0.69 -6.29 -36.78
C GLN A 807 0.54 -7.64 -37.49
N SER A 808 -0.44 -7.70 -38.37
CA SER A 808 -0.72 -8.74 -39.36
C SER A 808 0.39 -8.83 -40.42
N SER A 809 1.56 -9.31 -40.02
CA SER A 809 2.64 -9.74 -40.92
C SER A 809 2.98 -11.18 -40.57
N GLU A 810 3.02 -12.11 -41.53
CA GLU A 810 3.20 -13.55 -41.26
C GLU A 810 4.35 -13.89 -40.28
N GLY A 811 5.42 -13.08 -40.24
CA GLY A 811 6.55 -13.26 -39.32
C GLY A 811 6.27 -12.97 -37.84
N SER A 812 5.33 -12.09 -37.49
CA SER A 812 5.03 -11.76 -36.07
C SER A 812 4.31 -12.91 -35.35
N ASN A 813 3.53 -13.70 -36.10
CA ASN A 813 2.84 -14.88 -35.58
C ASN A 813 3.78 -16.05 -35.28
N LEU A 814 4.85 -16.24 -36.07
CA LEU A 814 5.82 -17.32 -35.85
C LEU A 814 6.66 -17.07 -34.61
N LEU A 815 7.17 -15.84 -34.45
CA LEU A 815 7.98 -15.45 -33.29
C LEU A 815 7.16 -15.51 -31.99
N GLY A 816 5.90 -15.05 -32.01
CA GLY A 816 5.01 -15.12 -30.86
C GLY A 816 4.75 -16.55 -30.40
N LYS A 817 4.47 -17.47 -31.34
CA LYS A 817 4.29 -18.89 -31.05
C LYS A 817 5.55 -19.54 -30.48
N ALA A 818 6.72 -19.20 -31.02
CA ALA A 818 7.98 -19.75 -30.54
C ALA A 818 8.30 -19.29 -29.10
N VAL A 819 8.01 -18.02 -28.77
CA VAL A 819 8.14 -17.50 -27.39
C VAL A 819 7.12 -18.17 -26.45
N GLU A 820 5.87 -18.34 -26.89
CA GLU A 820 4.85 -19.06 -26.12
C GLU A 820 5.26 -20.52 -25.84
N MET A 821 5.82 -21.20 -26.83
CA MET A 821 6.35 -22.54 -26.66
C MET A 821 7.50 -22.59 -25.66
N LEU A 822 8.43 -21.63 -25.70
CA LEU A 822 9.52 -21.56 -24.73
C LEU A 822 9.01 -21.28 -23.31
N SER A 823 7.96 -20.47 -23.18
CA SER A 823 7.25 -20.24 -21.91
C SER A 823 6.59 -21.52 -21.38
N ASN A 824 6.00 -22.33 -22.27
CA ASN A 824 5.43 -23.63 -21.91
C ASN A 824 6.50 -24.65 -21.51
N ILE A 825 7.63 -24.69 -22.21
CA ILE A 825 8.81 -25.48 -21.85
C ILE A 825 9.25 -25.17 -20.42
N ILE A 826 9.37 -23.87 -20.09
CA ILE A 826 9.71 -23.43 -18.73
C ILE A 826 8.65 -23.90 -17.72
N ALA A 827 7.36 -23.83 -18.07
CA ALA A 827 6.28 -24.25 -17.19
C ALA A 827 6.21 -25.77 -16.95
N GLU A 828 6.64 -26.59 -17.92
CA GLU A 828 6.60 -28.06 -17.83
C GLU A 828 7.68 -28.63 -16.90
N VAL A 829 8.87 -28.00 -16.88
CA VAL A 829 10.01 -28.50 -16.08
C VAL A 829 9.77 -28.47 -14.57
N ARG A 830 8.75 -27.74 -14.10
CA ARG A 830 8.32 -27.74 -12.69
C ARG A 830 8.06 -29.15 -12.16
N THR A 831 7.59 -30.06 -13.02
CA THR A 831 7.28 -31.46 -12.65
C THR A 831 8.52 -32.28 -12.33
N TYR A 832 9.71 -31.84 -12.78
CA TYR A 832 10.99 -32.48 -12.52
C TYR A 832 11.78 -31.83 -11.38
N GLY A 833 11.15 -30.94 -10.60
CA GLY A 833 11.80 -30.24 -9.48
C GLY A 833 12.72 -29.10 -9.91
N GLU A 834 12.52 -28.55 -11.11
CA GLU A 834 13.25 -27.40 -11.65
C GLU A 834 12.43 -26.12 -11.49
N GLY A 835 12.91 -25.19 -10.67
CA GLY A 835 12.33 -23.85 -10.52
C GLY A 835 13.02 -22.84 -11.44
N PHE A 836 12.28 -21.82 -11.90
CA PHE A 836 12.88 -20.71 -12.65
C PHE A 836 12.72 -19.41 -11.86
N ILE A 837 13.78 -18.61 -11.78
CA ILE A 837 13.72 -17.20 -11.33
C ILE A 837 13.93 -16.33 -12.56
N ILE A 838 12.88 -15.65 -12.99
CA ILE A 838 12.88 -14.77 -14.16
C ILE A 838 13.03 -13.34 -13.66
N ALA A 839 14.16 -12.71 -13.96
CA ALA A 839 14.54 -11.41 -13.42
C ALA A 839 14.66 -10.36 -14.53
N ASP A 840 13.78 -9.35 -14.53
CA ASP A 840 13.72 -8.35 -15.61
C ASP A 840 13.41 -6.92 -15.12
N GLN A 841 13.97 -5.92 -15.80
CA GLN A 841 13.79 -4.51 -15.43
C GLN A 841 12.55 -3.88 -16.06
N ALA A 842 12.11 -4.40 -17.22
CA ALA A 842 11.01 -3.83 -18.01
C ALA A 842 9.97 -4.93 -18.31
N PRO A 843 9.03 -5.20 -17.36
CA PRO A 843 8.09 -6.30 -17.50
C PRO A 843 7.18 -6.17 -18.74
N GLY A 844 6.94 -4.95 -19.25
CA GLY A 844 6.19 -4.73 -20.49
C GLY A 844 6.85 -5.27 -21.76
N LEU A 845 8.17 -5.55 -21.74
CA LEU A 845 8.90 -6.19 -22.84
C LEU A 845 8.79 -7.72 -22.83
N LEU A 846 8.35 -8.31 -21.72
CA LEU A 846 8.17 -9.75 -21.58
C LEU A 846 6.80 -10.19 -22.09
N ASP A 847 6.75 -11.41 -22.62
CA ASP A 847 5.46 -12.02 -22.96
C ASP A 847 4.60 -12.26 -21.71
N MET A 848 3.29 -12.03 -21.84
CA MET A 848 2.35 -12.14 -20.72
C MET A 848 2.21 -13.58 -20.20
N SER A 849 2.44 -14.60 -21.03
CA SER A 849 2.41 -16.01 -20.59
C SER A 849 3.45 -16.25 -19.48
N VAL A 850 4.63 -15.66 -19.59
CA VAL A 850 5.73 -15.82 -18.63
C VAL A 850 5.35 -15.28 -17.25
N ILE A 851 4.75 -14.08 -17.22
CA ILE A 851 4.34 -13.43 -15.97
C ILE A 851 3.15 -14.18 -15.34
N ARG A 852 2.23 -14.72 -16.15
CA ARG A 852 1.10 -15.51 -15.65
C ARG A 852 1.54 -16.88 -15.10
N ASN A 853 2.50 -17.52 -15.73
CA ASN A 853 2.98 -18.87 -15.39
C ASN A 853 3.91 -18.91 -14.16
N THR A 854 4.25 -17.76 -13.58
CA THR A 854 5.05 -17.68 -12.34
C THR A 854 4.16 -17.57 -11.11
N ASN A 855 4.40 -18.40 -10.11
CA ASN A 855 3.60 -18.41 -8.88
C ASN A 855 4.04 -17.33 -7.89
N THR A 856 5.35 -17.22 -7.65
CA THR A 856 5.89 -16.22 -6.72
C THR A 856 6.23 -14.96 -7.49
N LYS A 857 5.74 -13.80 -7.06
CA LYS A 857 6.01 -12.52 -7.70
C LYS A 857 6.60 -11.54 -6.70
N ILE A 858 7.74 -10.95 -7.05
CA ILE A 858 8.48 -9.97 -6.25
C ILE A 858 8.62 -8.70 -7.10
N ILE A 859 7.78 -7.71 -6.83
CA ILE A 859 7.69 -6.47 -7.59
C ILE A 859 8.32 -5.34 -6.78
N MET A 860 9.46 -4.85 -7.24
CA MET A 860 10.15 -3.71 -6.65
C MET A 860 9.69 -2.40 -7.30
N ARG A 861 10.40 -1.30 -7.04
CA ARG A 861 10.02 0.02 -7.57
C ARG A 861 9.91 0.03 -9.11
N LEU A 862 8.73 0.38 -9.61
CA LEU A 862 8.41 0.52 -11.04
C LEU A 862 7.86 1.93 -11.36
N PRO A 863 8.67 2.81 -11.99
CA PRO A 863 8.24 4.17 -12.34
C PRO A 863 7.24 4.27 -13.49
N ASP A 864 7.20 3.29 -14.41
CA ASP A 864 6.28 3.29 -15.55
C ASP A 864 4.87 2.79 -15.17
N GLU A 865 3.82 3.48 -15.62
CA GLU A 865 2.44 3.14 -15.28
C GLU A 865 1.94 1.88 -15.97
N SER A 866 2.36 1.65 -17.22
CA SER A 866 1.94 0.47 -17.98
C SER A 866 2.54 -0.80 -17.38
N ASP A 867 3.82 -0.74 -16.98
CA ASP A 867 4.52 -1.81 -16.27
C ASP A 867 3.83 -2.11 -14.93
N ARG A 868 3.56 -1.08 -14.12
CA ARG A 868 2.87 -1.24 -12.82
C ARG A 868 1.50 -1.91 -12.97
N ASN A 869 0.71 -1.48 -13.95
CA ASN A 869 -0.60 -2.05 -14.21
C ASN A 869 -0.52 -3.52 -14.63
N LEU A 870 0.43 -3.84 -15.51
CA LEU A 870 0.64 -5.17 -16.05
C LEU A 870 1.02 -6.17 -14.95
N VAL A 871 1.99 -5.83 -14.10
CA VAL A 871 2.40 -6.72 -13.01
C VAL A 871 1.44 -6.69 -11.84
N GLY A 872 0.87 -5.52 -11.53
CA GLY A 872 -0.01 -5.35 -10.37
C GLY A 872 -1.31 -6.13 -10.49
N LYS A 873 -1.91 -6.14 -11.69
CA LYS A 873 -3.08 -6.97 -12.00
C LYS A 873 -2.75 -8.47 -11.96
N ALA A 874 -1.50 -8.85 -12.22
CA ALA A 874 -1.04 -10.23 -12.09
C ALA A 874 -0.72 -10.66 -10.63
N THR A 875 -0.71 -9.73 -9.67
CA THR A 875 -0.41 -9.94 -8.24
C THR A 875 -1.54 -9.59 -7.28
N ASN A 876 -2.79 -9.51 -7.77
CA ASN A 876 -3.95 -9.14 -6.94
C ASN A 876 -3.77 -7.79 -6.18
N LEU A 877 -3.06 -6.82 -6.77
CA LEU A 877 -2.94 -5.48 -6.21
C LEU A 877 -4.17 -4.64 -6.54
N ASN A 878 -4.63 -3.84 -5.58
CA ASN A 878 -5.65 -2.82 -5.83
C ASN A 878 -5.04 -1.54 -6.45
N GLU A 879 -5.89 -0.63 -6.93
CA GLU A 879 -5.46 0.59 -7.63
C GLU A 879 -4.52 1.49 -6.81
N GLU A 880 -4.73 1.62 -5.49
CA GLU A 880 -3.84 2.42 -4.64
C GLU A 880 -2.49 1.71 -4.40
N GLN A 881 -2.49 0.39 -4.24
CA GLN A 881 -1.28 -0.42 -4.14
C GLN A 881 -0.46 -0.39 -5.45
N ILE A 882 -1.12 -0.43 -6.61
CA ILE A 882 -0.48 -0.27 -7.92
C ILE A 882 0.23 1.08 -7.97
N LYS A 883 -0.43 2.18 -7.59
CA LYS A 883 0.21 3.52 -7.53
C LYS A 883 1.40 3.56 -6.56
N GLU A 884 1.35 2.82 -5.46
CA GLU A 884 2.41 2.78 -4.46
C GLU A 884 3.72 2.15 -4.99
N LEU A 885 3.64 1.24 -5.98
CA LEU A 885 4.83 0.62 -6.59
C LEU A 885 5.83 1.65 -7.16
N ALA A 886 5.37 2.85 -7.56
CA ALA A 886 6.24 3.92 -8.06
C ALA A 886 7.13 4.54 -6.95
N LYS A 887 6.69 4.45 -5.69
CA LYS A 887 7.28 5.13 -4.54
C LYS A 887 8.10 4.21 -3.63
N LEU A 888 8.11 2.90 -3.91
CA LEU A 888 8.79 1.93 -3.05
C LEU A 888 10.27 2.27 -2.87
N PRO A 889 10.79 2.29 -1.62
CA PRO A 889 12.21 2.46 -1.37
C PRO A 889 13.05 1.31 -1.93
N THR A 890 14.35 1.55 -2.15
CA THR A 890 15.29 0.50 -2.54
C THR A 890 15.30 -0.65 -1.54
N GLY A 891 15.22 -1.88 -2.05
CA GLY A 891 15.14 -3.11 -1.26
C GLY A 891 13.77 -3.39 -0.64
N VAL A 892 12.74 -2.60 -0.97
CA VAL A 892 11.35 -2.91 -0.62
C VAL A 892 10.63 -3.43 -1.86
N ALA A 893 9.85 -4.50 -1.71
CA ALA A 893 9.09 -5.11 -2.78
C ALA A 893 7.68 -5.49 -2.33
N ALA A 894 6.71 -5.39 -3.23
CA ALA A 894 5.43 -6.08 -3.11
C ALA A 894 5.62 -7.55 -3.47
N VAL A 895 5.23 -8.45 -2.58
CA VAL A 895 5.42 -9.89 -2.71
C VAL A 895 4.09 -10.60 -2.61
N TYR A 896 3.90 -11.56 -3.51
CA TYR A 896 2.68 -12.37 -3.58
C TYR A 896 3.01 -13.79 -4.04
N GLN A 897 2.35 -14.79 -3.43
CA GLN A 897 2.27 -16.16 -3.94
C GLN A 897 0.78 -16.49 -4.15
N ASN A 898 0.42 -17.31 -5.14
CA ASN A 898 -0.98 -17.49 -5.53
C ASN A 898 -1.91 -18.03 -4.43
N ASN A 899 -1.37 -18.64 -3.37
CA ASN A 899 -2.14 -19.14 -2.22
C ASN A 899 -2.26 -18.13 -1.08
N TRP A 900 -1.67 -16.94 -1.19
CA TRP A 900 -1.79 -15.87 -0.20
C TRP A 900 -3.12 -15.14 -0.39
N ILE A 901 -3.76 -14.76 0.72
CA ILE A 901 -5.01 -14.00 0.70
C ILE A 901 -4.81 -12.62 0.09
N GLU A 902 -3.70 -11.97 0.41
CA GLU A 902 -3.37 -10.61 -0.02
C GLU A 902 -1.86 -10.41 -0.23
N PRO A 903 -1.46 -9.46 -1.08
CA PRO A 903 -0.06 -9.09 -1.26
C PRO A 903 0.48 -8.29 -0.06
N ILE A 904 1.76 -8.49 0.25
CA ILE A 904 2.44 -7.82 1.36
C ILE A 904 3.64 -7.03 0.85
N LEU A 905 4.04 -5.98 1.58
CA LEU A 905 5.31 -5.30 1.34
C LEU A 905 6.40 -5.90 2.22
N VAL A 906 7.56 -6.16 1.62
CA VAL A 906 8.70 -6.81 2.26
C VAL A 906 9.94 -5.95 2.11
N LYS A 907 10.61 -5.66 3.22
CA LYS A 907 11.99 -5.18 3.22
C LYS A 907 12.91 -6.38 3.08
N ILE A 908 13.46 -6.56 1.90
CA ILE A 908 14.34 -7.67 1.56
C ILE A 908 15.66 -7.51 2.31
N LYS A 909 16.17 -8.63 2.83
CA LYS A 909 17.44 -8.67 3.55
C LYS A 909 18.57 -8.19 2.63
N TYR A 910 19.42 -7.31 3.15
CA TYR A 910 20.58 -6.80 2.42
C TYR A 910 21.85 -7.29 3.09
N GLU A 911 22.77 -7.84 2.29
CA GLU A 911 24.06 -8.31 2.75
C GLU A 911 25.12 -7.90 1.73
N LYS A 912 26.06 -7.07 2.18
CA LYS A 912 27.12 -6.53 1.35
C LYS A 912 28.11 -7.65 1.01
N THR A 913 28.22 -7.99 -0.27
CA THR A 913 28.87 -9.23 -0.71
C THR A 913 29.67 -9.04 -2.00
N GLU A 914 30.52 -8.01 -2.04
CA GLU A 914 31.54 -7.89 -3.08
C GLU A 914 32.86 -8.43 -2.52
N GLU A 915 33.06 -9.75 -2.65
CA GLU A 915 34.38 -10.34 -2.45
C GLU A 915 35.17 -10.29 -3.77
N LYS A 916 36.50 -10.21 -3.68
CA LYS A 916 37.36 -10.34 -4.86
C LYS A 916 37.27 -11.77 -5.37
N TYR A 917 36.71 -11.96 -6.56
CA TYR A 917 36.83 -13.20 -7.30
C TYR A 917 38.25 -13.29 -7.90
N ASP A 918 39.06 -14.23 -7.40
CA ASP A 918 40.43 -14.47 -7.88
C ASP A 918 40.47 -15.77 -8.71
N TYR A 919 40.33 -15.62 -10.02
CA TYR A 919 40.48 -16.73 -10.96
C TYR A 919 41.93 -16.85 -11.43
N LYS A 920 42.51 -18.04 -11.28
CA LYS A 920 43.84 -18.36 -11.79
C LYS A 920 43.70 -19.18 -13.08
N PRO A 921 44.04 -18.61 -14.25
CA PRO A 921 43.92 -19.34 -15.51
C PRO A 921 44.87 -20.53 -15.51
N GLU A 922 44.34 -21.71 -15.81
CA GLU A 922 45.17 -22.87 -16.12
C GLU A 922 45.85 -22.64 -17.47
N LYS A 923 47.14 -23.01 -17.57
CA LYS A 923 47.86 -22.93 -18.85
C LYS A 923 47.18 -23.86 -19.85
N ALA A 924 46.87 -23.33 -21.04
CA ALA A 924 46.33 -24.11 -22.15
C ALA A 924 47.18 -25.37 -22.37
N VAL A 925 46.59 -26.54 -22.09
CA VAL A 925 47.20 -27.82 -22.41
C VAL A 925 47.13 -27.95 -23.93
N ILE A 926 48.29 -27.97 -24.59
CA ILE A 926 48.35 -28.30 -26.02
C ILE A 926 47.75 -29.68 -26.17
N ASN A 927 46.64 -29.79 -26.90
CA ASN A 927 45.83 -30.99 -26.97
C ASN A 927 46.63 -32.11 -27.67
N LYS A 928 47.26 -32.99 -26.87
CA LYS A 928 48.09 -34.11 -27.37
C LYS A 928 47.27 -35.14 -28.14
N SER A 929 45.95 -35.18 -27.92
CA SER A 929 45.03 -36.19 -28.43
C SER A 929 44.96 -36.24 -29.96
N ASN A 930 45.04 -35.10 -30.67
CA ASN A 930 45.05 -35.09 -32.14
C ASN A 930 46.26 -35.81 -32.72
N SER A 931 47.42 -35.68 -32.07
CA SER A 931 48.66 -36.30 -32.52
C SER A 931 48.61 -37.81 -32.25
N GLU A 932 48.09 -38.21 -31.09
CA GLU A 932 47.89 -39.62 -30.73
C GLU A 932 46.93 -40.34 -31.70
N VAL A 933 45.81 -39.73 -32.10
CA VAL A 933 44.91 -40.30 -33.12
C VAL A 933 45.63 -40.56 -34.43
N ILE A 934 46.44 -39.61 -34.92
CA ILE A 934 47.22 -39.78 -36.15
C ILE A 934 48.24 -40.92 -36.01
N LYS A 935 48.94 -41.02 -34.88
CA LYS A 935 49.89 -42.11 -34.61
C LYS A 935 49.23 -43.48 -34.67
N HIS A 936 48.06 -43.63 -34.05
CA HIS A 936 47.30 -44.88 -34.10
C HIS A 936 46.80 -45.20 -35.52
N ILE A 937 46.41 -44.20 -36.31
CA ILE A 937 46.07 -44.38 -37.74
C ILE A 937 47.29 -44.85 -38.53
N LEU A 938 48.45 -44.20 -38.37
CA LEU A 938 49.70 -44.60 -39.02
C LEU A 938 50.12 -46.03 -38.62
N THR A 939 49.94 -46.39 -37.35
CA THR A 939 50.19 -47.74 -36.85
C THR A 939 49.28 -48.77 -37.53
N LYS A 940 47.98 -48.46 -37.68
CA LYS A 940 47.04 -49.31 -38.42
C LYS A 940 47.45 -49.49 -39.89
N ILE A 941 47.97 -48.44 -40.52
CA ILE A 941 48.43 -48.50 -41.91
C ILE A 941 49.68 -49.39 -42.03
N LYS A 942 50.63 -49.29 -41.09
CA LYS A 942 51.88 -50.06 -41.09
C LYS A 942 51.69 -51.54 -40.73
N VAL A 943 50.96 -51.80 -39.65
CA VAL A 943 50.95 -53.11 -38.98
C VAL A 943 49.58 -53.80 -39.05
N GLY A 944 48.57 -53.14 -39.62
CA GLY A 944 47.22 -53.69 -39.78
C GLY A 944 46.32 -53.56 -38.54
N ASP A 945 46.83 -53.04 -37.42
CA ASP A 945 46.11 -52.86 -36.16
C ASP A 945 46.37 -51.48 -35.52
N LEU A 946 45.41 -50.96 -34.76
CA LEU A 946 45.52 -49.65 -34.10
C LEU A 946 46.49 -49.64 -32.90
N GLY A 947 46.87 -50.82 -32.38
CA GLY A 947 47.66 -50.95 -31.16
C GLY A 947 46.87 -50.71 -29.86
N ILE A 948 45.60 -50.34 -29.97
CA ILE A 948 44.61 -50.19 -28.88
C ILE A 948 43.27 -50.77 -29.32
N THR A 949 42.37 -51.01 -28.38
CA THR A 949 41.04 -51.52 -28.73
C THR A 949 40.25 -50.50 -29.55
N LYS A 950 39.33 -50.99 -30.41
CA LYS A 950 38.43 -50.10 -31.17
C LYS A 950 37.61 -49.17 -30.27
N TYR A 951 37.28 -49.60 -29.05
CA TYR A 951 36.55 -48.79 -28.07
C TYR A 951 37.44 -47.65 -27.54
N GLU A 952 38.65 -47.95 -27.09
CA GLU A 952 39.61 -46.94 -26.61
C GLU A 952 39.96 -45.93 -27.70
N PHE A 953 40.14 -46.38 -28.95
CA PHE A 953 40.38 -45.45 -30.07
C PHE A 953 39.19 -44.53 -30.31
N LYS A 954 37.96 -45.05 -30.20
CA LYS A 954 36.74 -44.24 -30.34
C LYS A 954 36.63 -43.19 -29.25
N GLU A 955 36.94 -43.52 -27.99
CA GLU A 955 36.98 -42.51 -26.91
C GLU A 955 38.06 -41.47 -27.15
N LEU A 956 39.29 -41.90 -27.51
CA LEU A 956 40.38 -40.98 -27.86
C LEU A 956 39.99 -40.05 -29.02
N LEU A 957 39.28 -40.56 -30.03
CA LEU A 957 38.79 -39.77 -31.16
C LEU A 957 37.76 -38.72 -30.72
N LEU A 958 36.89 -39.03 -29.76
CA LEU A 958 35.91 -38.08 -29.23
C LEU A 958 36.60 -36.91 -28.51
N GLU A 959 37.71 -37.16 -27.81
CA GLU A 959 38.52 -36.15 -27.11
C GLU A 959 39.33 -35.22 -28.05
N THR A 960 39.42 -35.53 -29.34
CA THR A 960 40.14 -34.68 -30.30
C THR A 960 39.37 -33.41 -30.67
N THR A 961 40.11 -32.38 -31.10
CA THR A 961 39.54 -31.14 -31.66
C THR A 961 39.20 -31.25 -33.14
N LEU A 962 39.18 -32.47 -33.70
CA LEU A 962 38.81 -32.70 -35.10
C LEU A 962 37.32 -32.36 -35.31
N SER A 963 36.96 -31.91 -36.50
CA SER A 963 35.54 -31.68 -36.82
C SER A 963 34.77 -33.00 -36.85
N SER A 964 33.46 -32.98 -36.64
CA SER A 964 32.64 -34.19 -36.61
C SER A 964 32.75 -34.97 -37.92
N ARG A 965 32.78 -34.27 -39.06
CA ARG A 965 33.05 -34.89 -40.37
C ARG A 965 34.41 -35.57 -40.48
N GLN A 966 35.47 -34.97 -39.93
CA GLN A 966 36.80 -35.60 -39.89
C GLN A 966 36.77 -36.87 -39.04
N LYS A 967 36.09 -36.84 -37.88
CA LYS A 967 35.89 -38.01 -37.02
C LYS A 967 35.13 -39.12 -37.75
N THR A 968 34.05 -38.79 -38.47
CA THR A 968 33.28 -39.74 -39.30
C THR A 968 34.14 -40.43 -40.34
N LYS A 969 34.94 -39.69 -41.12
CA LYS A 969 35.86 -40.27 -42.11
C LYS A 969 36.89 -41.23 -41.50
N VAL A 970 37.41 -40.91 -40.32
CA VAL A 970 38.30 -41.80 -39.57
C VAL A 970 37.58 -43.10 -39.18
N LEU A 971 36.34 -43.00 -38.71
CA LEU A 971 35.54 -44.15 -38.27
C LEU A 971 35.11 -45.06 -39.43
N GLU A 972 34.74 -44.49 -40.57
CA GLU A 972 34.41 -45.23 -41.79
C GLU A 972 35.57 -46.14 -42.22
N ILE A 973 36.79 -45.61 -42.23
CA ILE A 973 37.98 -46.42 -42.56
C ILE A 973 38.21 -47.52 -41.53
N ILE A 974 38.07 -47.19 -40.24
CA ILE A 974 38.32 -48.16 -39.17
C ILE A 974 37.34 -49.33 -39.22
N ASN A 975 36.10 -49.07 -39.64
CA ASN A 975 35.05 -50.07 -39.77
C ASN A 975 35.07 -50.82 -41.13
N ASN A 976 35.39 -50.14 -42.24
CA ASN A 976 35.26 -50.71 -43.59
C ASN A 976 36.54 -51.30 -44.20
N ASN A 977 37.69 -51.29 -43.51
CA ASN A 977 38.98 -51.83 -44.03
C ASN A 977 39.35 -51.31 -45.44
N THR A 978 38.98 -50.07 -45.75
CA THR A 978 39.26 -49.46 -47.05
C THR A 978 40.75 -49.17 -47.22
N ARG A 979 41.30 -49.46 -48.41
CA ARG A 979 42.74 -49.29 -48.72
C ARG A 979 43.18 -47.84 -49.01
N ASN A 980 42.26 -46.88 -49.06
CA ASN A 980 42.56 -45.49 -49.44
C ASN A 980 42.76 -44.58 -48.22
N TYR A 981 43.87 -44.78 -47.50
CA TYR A 981 44.23 -44.01 -46.32
C TYR A 981 44.72 -42.58 -46.63
N THR A 982 45.16 -42.37 -47.87
CA THR A 982 45.78 -41.13 -48.37
C THR A 982 44.83 -39.94 -48.27
N ASN A 983 43.58 -40.11 -48.70
CA ASN A 983 42.55 -39.06 -48.65
C ASN A 983 42.20 -38.63 -47.22
N VAL A 984 42.18 -39.56 -46.27
CA VAL A 984 41.83 -39.25 -44.87
C VAL A 984 42.97 -38.57 -44.14
N ILE A 985 44.22 -39.02 -44.34
CA ILE A 985 45.38 -38.30 -43.81
C ILE A 985 45.46 -36.90 -44.40
N TYR A 986 45.17 -36.75 -45.70
CA TYR A 986 45.05 -35.44 -46.32
C TYR A 986 43.98 -34.59 -45.62
N ASP A 987 42.75 -35.06 -45.51
CA ASP A 987 41.63 -34.29 -44.94
C ASP A 987 41.77 -34.01 -43.42
N LEU A 988 42.51 -34.83 -42.68
CA LEU A 988 42.81 -34.62 -41.25
C LEU A 988 43.82 -33.47 -41.04
N ILE A 989 44.80 -33.35 -41.94
CA ILE A 989 45.97 -32.49 -41.74
C ILE A 989 45.88 -31.21 -42.57
N MET A 990 45.28 -31.31 -43.75
CA MET A 990 45.13 -30.24 -44.73
C MET A 990 43.76 -29.56 -44.62
N ASN A 991 43.75 -28.25 -44.82
CA ASN A 991 42.53 -27.45 -44.97
C ASN A 991 42.77 -26.35 -45.99
N ARG A 992 41.70 -25.66 -46.46
CA ARG A 992 41.81 -24.60 -47.48
C ARG A 992 42.80 -23.48 -47.14
N LYS A 993 43.03 -23.18 -45.84
CA LYS A 993 44.05 -22.21 -45.42
C LYS A 993 45.45 -22.78 -45.61
N LYS A 994 45.72 -23.99 -45.10
CA LYS A 994 47.00 -24.69 -45.25
C LYS A 994 47.35 -24.92 -46.71
N GLU A 995 46.38 -25.26 -47.57
CA GLU A 995 46.57 -25.37 -49.02
C GLU A 995 47.12 -24.06 -49.61
N LYS A 996 46.49 -22.92 -49.31
CA LYS A 996 46.97 -21.60 -49.77
C LYS A 996 48.34 -21.21 -49.21
N TYR A 997 48.69 -21.65 -48.00
CA TYR A 997 50.00 -21.38 -47.40
C TYR A 997 51.08 -22.27 -48.00
N ILE A 998 50.77 -23.54 -48.23
CA ILE A 998 51.65 -24.51 -48.87
C ILE A 998 52.01 -24.06 -50.29
N GLU A 999 51.06 -23.53 -51.05
CA GLU A 999 51.33 -22.95 -52.39
C GLU A 999 52.28 -21.75 -52.35
N LYS A 1000 52.46 -21.12 -51.20
CA LYS A 1000 53.36 -19.96 -50.99
C LYS A 1000 54.66 -20.31 -50.27
N ALA A 1001 54.84 -21.56 -49.84
CA ALA A 1001 56.03 -22.00 -49.13
C ALA A 1001 57.27 -21.88 -50.04
N LYS A 1002 58.33 -21.24 -49.55
CA LYS A 1002 59.54 -20.94 -50.34
C LYS A 1002 60.58 -22.05 -50.26
N ASN A 1003 60.52 -22.87 -49.22
CA ASN A 1003 61.44 -23.97 -48.99
C ASN A 1003 60.74 -25.13 -48.26
N ILE A 1004 61.45 -26.25 -48.16
CA ILE A 1004 60.92 -27.50 -47.61
C ILE A 1004 60.68 -27.44 -46.10
N ASN A 1005 61.47 -26.65 -45.37
CA ASN A 1005 61.28 -26.50 -43.92
C ASN A 1005 60.01 -25.71 -43.64
N GLU A 1006 59.75 -24.65 -44.41
CA GLU A 1006 58.50 -23.88 -44.34
C GLU A 1006 57.29 -24.75 -44.72
N PHE A 1007 57.43 -25.59 -45.77
CA PHE A 1007 56.40 -26.56 -46.14
C PHE A 1007 56.11 -27.56 -45.01
N LYS A 1008 57.16 -28.08 -44.36
CA LYS A 1008 57.04 -28.98 -43.19
C LYS A 1008 56.41 -28.28 -41.99
N GLU A 1009 56.83 -27.08 -41.64
CA GLU A 1009 56.27 -26.31 -40.53
C GLU A 1009 54.78 -26.04 -40.72
N ILE A 1010 54.33 -25.73 -41.93
CA ILE A 1010 52.91 -25.51 -42.23
C ILE A 1010 52.09 -26.80 -42.05
N ILE A 1011 52.63 -27.94 -42.46
CA ILE A 1011 51.97 -29.26 -42.28
C ILE A 1011 51.91 -29.61 -40.79
N LEU A 1012 53.03 -29.43 -40.07
CA LEU A 1012 53.18 -29.75 -38.65
C LEU A 1012 52.43 -28.81 -37.71
N GLN A 1013 51.99 -27.65 -38.18
CA GLN A 1013 51.27 -26.70 -37.37
C GLN A 1013 50.01 -27.34 -36.74
N GLY A 1014 50.05 -27.52 -35.41
CA GLY A 1014 48.98 -28.12 -34.61
C GLY A 1014 49.19 -29.58 -34.20
N PHE A 1015 50.31 -30.21 -34.58
CA PHE A 1015 50.61 -31.62 -34.28
C PHE A 1015 52.00 -31.80 -33.66
N LEU A 1016 52.12 -32.73 -32.71
CA LEU A 1016 53.36 -33.15 -32.04
C LEU A 1016 53.73 -34.56 -32.52
N LEU A 1017 54.48 -34.64 -33.62
CA LEU A 1017 54.83 -35.88 -34.33
C LEU A 1017 56.34 -36.03 -34.47
N GLU A 1018 56.84 -37.28 -34.45
CA GLU A 1018 58.25 -37.61 -34.64
C GLU A 1018 58.67 -37.52 -36.12
N ARG A 1019 59.97 -37.34 -36.39
CA ARG A 1019 60.50 -37.06 -37.74
C ARG A 1019 60.06 -38.10 -38.79
N ASP A 1020 60.03 -39.37 -38.42
CA ASP A 1020 59.63 -40.47 -39.31
C ASP A 1020 58.12 -40.43 -39.63
N GLU A 1021 57.29 -40.05 -38.66
CA GLU A 1021 55.84 -39.90 -38.82
C GLU A 1021 55.51 -38.72 -39.76
N VAL A 1022 56.26 -37.61 -39.64
CA VAL A 1022 56.12 -36.45 -40.53
C VAL A 1022 56.41 -36.82 -41.98
N ASN A 1023 57.48 -37.57 -42.22
CA ASN A 1023 57.91 -37.92 -43.56
C ASN A 1023 56.87 -38.78 -44.29
N GLU A 1024 56.22 -39.72 -43.58
CA GLU A 1024 55.12 -40.52 -44.12
C GLU A 1024 53.86 -39.70 -44.39
N ILE A 1025 53.48 -38.83 -43.45
CA ILE A 1025 52.33 -37.93 -43.61
C ILE A 1025 52.48 -37.07 -44.86
N VAL A 1026 53.66 -36.47 -45.07
CA VAL A 1026 53.92 -35.64 -46.25
C VAL A 1026 53.80 -36.47 -47.52
N ARG A 1027 54.27 -37.72 -47.50
CA ARG A 1027 54.15 -38.63 -48.65
C ARG A 1027 52.68 -38.88 -49.00
N TYR A 1028 51.83 -39.14 -48.01
CA TYR A 1028 50.38 -39.30 -48.23
C TYR A 1028 49.74 -38.00 -48.74
N ILE A 1029 50.10 -36.84 -48.16
CA ILE A 1029 49.57 -35.56 -48.62
C ILE A 1029 49.92 -35.31 -50.09
N LEU A 1030 51.17 -35.56 -50.50
CA LEU A 1030 51.61 -35.38 -51.88
C LEU A 1030 50.92 -36.35 -52.84
N GLN A 1031 50.73 -37.62 -52.46
CA GLN A 1031 49.97 -38.59 -53.25
C GLN A 1031 48.53 -38.13 -53.50
N GLU A 1032 47.85 -37.61 -52.47
CA GLU A 1032 46.49 -37.09 -52.63
C GLU A 1032 46.47 -35.82 -53.48
N GLN A 1033 47.45 -34.93 -53.37
CA GLN A 1033 47.51 -33.72 -54.19
C GLN A 1033 47.73 -34.03 -55.68
N ILE A 1034 48.51 -35.07 -55.99
CA ILE A 1034 48.68 -35.58 -57.35
C ILE A 1034 47.32 -36.04 -57.89
N GLN A 1035 46.56 -36.82 -57.11
CA GLN A 1035 45.24 -37.32 -57.52
C GLN A 1035 44.15 -36.23 -57.61
N LYS A 1036 44.00 -35.39 -56.59
CA LYS A 1036 42.94 -34.37 -56.50
C LYS A 1036 43.16 -33.18 -57.44
N PHE A 1037 44.41 -32.77 -57.66
CA PHE A 1037 44.74 -31.54 -58.38
C PHE A 1037 45.58 -31.78 -59.65
N ASN A 1038 45.73 -33.03 -60.08
CA ASN A 1038 46.47 -33.41 -61.29
C ASN A 1038 47.91 -32.85 -61.29
N ARG A 1039 48.56 -32.83 -60.12
CA ARG A 1039 49.94 -32.35 -59.96
C ARG A 1039 50.94 -33.36 -60.55
N PRO A 1040 52.14 -32.93 -61.00
CA PRO A 1040 53.10 -33.85 -61.61
C PRO A 1040 53.61 -34.93 -60.64
N GLU A 1041 53.75 -36.18 -61.10
CA GLU A 1041 54.26 -37.31 -60.29
C GLU A 1041 55.69 -37.10 -59.76
N ASN A 1042 56.49 -36.26 -60.42
CA ASN A 1042 57.86 -35.94 -60.02
C ASN A 1042 58.00 -35.25 -58.65
N TYR A 1043 56.90 -34.79 -58.05
CA TYR A 1043 56.88 -34.26 -56.69
C TYR A 1043 57.16 -35.35 -55.65
N LEU A 1044 56.62 -36.56 -55.89
CA LEU A 1044 56.82 -37.70 -54.99
C LEU A 1044 58.26 -38.23 -55.09
N GLU A 1045 58.79 -38.35 -56.31
CA GLU A 1045 60.17 -38.78 -56.56
C GLU A 1045 61.20 -37.83 -55.93
N LYS A 1046 60.98 -36.52 -56.05
CA LYS A 1046 61.83 -35.52 -55.38
C LYS A 1046 61.78 -35.63 -53.87
N TRP A 1047 60.61 -35.86 -53.30
CA TRP A 1047 60.46 -36.00 -51.85
C TRP A 1047 61.19 -37.23 -51.33
N ASP A 1048 61.07 -38.37 -52.02
CA ASP A 1048 61.77 -39.60 -51.68
C ASP A 1048 63.30 -39.43 -51.80
N GLU A 1049 63.80 -38.76 -52.86
CA GLU A 1049 65.24 -38.43 -53.04
C GLU A 1049 65.80 -37.54 -51.91
N LEU A 1050 64.97 -36.62 -51.40
CA LEU A 1050 65.33 -35.71 -50.31
C LEU A 1050 65.41 -36.41 -48.95
N ILE A 1051 64.57 -37.42 -48.71
CA ILE A 1051 64.66 -38.31 -47.54
C ILE A 1051 65.94 -39.15 -47.62
N GLU A 1052 66.23 -39.77 -48.76
CA GLU A 1052 67.44 -40.59 -48.95
C GLU A 1052 68.75 -39.80 -48.75
N ARG A 1053 68.76 -38.52 -49.10
CA ARG A 1053 69.90 -37.61 -48.89
C ARG A 1053 70.03 -37.07 -47.46
N GLY A 1054 69.11 -37.42 -46.55
CA GLY A 1054 69.09 -36.93 -45.17
C GLY A 1054 68.85 -35.42 -45.05
N MET A 1055 68.39 -34.76 -46.13
CA MET A 1055 68.17 -33.32 -46.21
C MET A 1055 66.87 -32.87 -45.53
N VAL A 1056 66.05 -33.83 -45.08
CA VAL A 1056 64.66 -33.63 -44.65
C VAL A 1056 64.34 -34.43 -43.41
#